data_AF-A0A8J8JFM9-F1
#
_entry.id   AF-A0A8J8JFM9-F1
#
_cell.length_a   1.000
_cell.length_b   1.000
_cell.length_c   1.000
_cell.angle_alpha   90.00
_cell.angle_beta   90.00
_cell.angle_gamma   90.00
#
_symmetry.space_group_name_H-M   'P 1'
#
loop_
_entity.id
_entity.type
_entity.pdbx_description
1 polymer ?
#
loop_
_entity_poly.entity_id
_entity_poly.type
_entity_poly.pdbx_seq_one_letter_code
_entity_poly.pdbx_strand_id
1 'polypeptide(L)'
;MRKRRAFLMNSTVILLLIPLMLLLATYEDVSSQIIASQSERTQVERTYRIVSYVEMDFQRTLEISGKRAIVTIVDYIANTRDFLDPNNPNHMANATIRDLVILGEADEVASNYSERLMRDQTVAGWLGNISNELLRQGYEIRIANKTATQIKAMSPSQRADFLRQNIELIVAPLDSFRIVIKARIKQVTISDISGTVVYSGPIPREGYVYSIISIENLEDPLFSALTYGRYYRSIEPCEYTFPELIERPVKALYGNGSSDEDHVLGKYSSTKWEEGYLFYGDYYPGDGADGYVLRSGDITSITAPVIVNTTVKGVPISPREIFSDNDVGVLVFGNIGPSIHWCSSNYKWRVNLTIPSFTDGSLVLLQIPTSTFPNIYHTDGQASMMIYEKSDVTCIPVPFWIEYWGTSYVWVWIKASGTDYTIYFTDNPSYATDGYNKEYLFWLIDTFEGTTINPVLWNNLADAYLDGSGHLVVPGGAEKLALQTIDSIDGEFFVRFRMKPDLTSLDFDSGIETEFNYTETQALGDYLKVVINYDGPQLADTTNVQVPIRLSAENVSNINSDPSTNRAEILVYSDELLQNQMPFWIEYWDTNGAQVWVKTNLTYTGRTWSGGWVYHYTATVYIKYNTGTLTRGNGDQVFEFFDDFTGTTIDTGKWDTHGNPSVNNGYLQLPSRSWIWSKTTFPSTYIMDIRGKLVDNPGIMWNIRRSTGWGRIEDINYYNDGRGYLWWFNVLTSNWIGWYDSSTTEYNLNSFQNIEVRVTSSWTDIYQFSDWTNKILRSSYNAGASNNRAIGLEQWNGGPSEYDWLFVRKYLEDEYLDYTITEAPEGTQTIIKTDKLQFIDDNSAFNDHGGDTLAVLENWTNSIVSGNPTVLGDYHRYQVVFTPTPTGVEFDFTDLDSTLRSVTSGVDREISSPVKVGIIIDSPNTAYFDWIVIGRMPYYTADHTEIQSTGVESSPVTSNTYNARAYDLQPLISCIIGQRYFGTYEGISFFERLENSVTNHDKYFQLAKRIQDELGLKYGGEYYPIGLVSFMVPNADYDQKLFEIFNNFGITVEEGQSSVDYYFLNYYFGRIEKKTGYRVWGISYGTSALTGDLTIVPFFMDNQTAAAILGPVGAEDLLKR
;
A
#
# COMPACT_ATOMS: atom_id res chain seq x y z
N MET A 1 -87.99 116.22 15.57
CA MET A 1 -86.56 115.90 15.79
C MET A 1 -86.26 114.52 16.42
N ARG A 2 -87.20 113.81 17.06
CA ARG A 2 -86.95 112.48 17.69
C ARG A 2 -86.90 111.25 16.74
N LYS A 3 -87.55 111.27 15.57
CA LYS A 3 -87.58 110.10 14.64
C LYS A 3 -86.30 109.86 13.81
N ARG A 4 -85.48 110.89 13.55
CA ARG A 4 -84.20 110.74 12.80
C ARG A 4 -83.05 110.14 13.63
N ARG A 5 -83.06 110.30 14.96
CA ARG A 5 -82.01 109.76 15.85
C ARG A 5 -82.16 108.24 16.09
N ALA A 6 -83.38 107.72 16.14
CA ALA A 6 -83.64 106.28 16.30
C ALA A 6 -83.30 105.47 15.03
N PHE A 7 -83.56 106.01 13.84
CA PHE A 7 -83.14 105.38 12.58
C PHE A 7 -81.62 105.38 12.43
N LEU A 8 -80.93 106.49 12.72
CA LEU A 8 -79.46 106.53 12.71
C LEU A 8 -78.84 105.60 13.75
N MET A 9 -79.33 105.55 15.00
CA MET A 9 -78.80 104.61 16.00
C MET A 9 -79.06 103.13 15.64
N ASN A 10 -80.25 102.75 15.18
CA ASN A 10 -80.53 101.37 14.77
C ASN A 10 -79.78 100.98 13.49
N SER A 11 -79.65 101.88 12.50
CA SER A 11 -78.86 101.63 11.30
C SER A 11 -77.37 101.53 11.61
N THR A 12 -76.82 102.34 12.53
CA THR A 12 -75.42 102.21 12.97
C THR A 12 -75.18 100.94 13.77
N VAL A 13 -76.13 100.51 14.61
CA VAL A 13 -76.06 99.23 15.34
C VAL A 13 -76.13 98.04 14.37
N ILE A 14 -76.99 98.08 13.35
CA ILE A 14 -77.06 97.04 12.31
C ILE A 14 -75.78 97.07 11.44
N LEU A 15 -75.28 98.25 11.06
CA LEU A 15 -74.01 98.41 10.33
C LEU A 15 -72.78 97.97 11.14
N LEU A 16 -72.84 97.98 12.47
CA LEU A 16 -71.80 97.43 13.34
C LEU A 16 -71.99 95.93 13.62
N LEU A 17 -73.24 95.45 13.68
CA LEU A 17 -73.57 94.04 13.89
C LEU A 17 -73.32 93.18 12.65
N ILE A 18 -73.52 93.69 11.44
CA ILE A 18 -73.27 92.92 10.21
C ILE A 18 -71.78 92.50 10.12
N PRO A 19 -70.78 93.40 10.28
CA PRO A 19 -69.38 93.01 10.37
C PRO A 19 -69.08 92.09 11.56
N LEU A 20 -69.73 92.30 12.71
CA LEU A 20 -69.50 91.48 13.90
C LEU A 20 -70.03 90.05 13.74
N MET A 21 -71.21 89.89 13.13
CA MET A 21 -71.80 88.59 12.81
C MET A 21 -71.05 87.90 11.67
N LEU A 22 -70.59 88.64 10.66
CA LEU A 22 -69.71 88.10 9.63
C LEU A 22 -68.38 87.65 10.23
N LEU A 23 -67.80 88.42 11.17
CA LEU A 23 -66.58 88.05 11.90
C LEU A 23 -66.80 86.81 12.77
N LEU A 24 -67.93 86.71 13.49
CA LEU A 24 -68.29 85.52 14.28
C LEU A 24 -68.50 84.29 13.42
N ALA A 25 -69.21 84.40 12.30
CA ALA A 25 -69.44 83.31 11.36
C ALA A 25 -68.14 82.85 10.68
N THR A 26 -67.27 83.79 10.29
CA THR A 26 -65.94 83.44 9.76
C THR A 26 -65.01 82.87 10.84
N TYR A 27 -65.07 83.36 12.07
CA TYR A 27 -64.30 82.79 13.18
C TYR A 27 -64.76 81.37 13.52
N GLU A 28 -66.07 81.10 13.54
CA GLU A 28 -66.63 79.77 13.74
C GLU A 28 -66.23 78.81 12.61
N ASP A 29 -66.37 79.23 11.35
CA ASP A 29 -66.00 78.41 10.19
C ASP A 29 -64.49 78.14 10.15
N VAL A 30 -63.65 79.16 10.34
CA VAL A 30 -62.18 78.99 10.39
C VAL A 30 -61.77 78.16 11.61
N SER A 31 -62.36 78.37 12.79
CA SER A 31 -62.07 77.56 13.98
C SER A 31 -62.51 76.11 13.80
N SER A 32 -63.66 75.86 13.16
CA SER A 32 -64.15 74.52 12.85
C SER A 32 -63.24 73.81 11.85
N GLN A 33 -62.80 74.50 10.79
CA GLN A 33 -61.82 73.98 9.83
C GLN A 33 -60.45 73.73 10.48
N ILE A 34 -60.00 74.60 11.40
CA ILE A 34 -58.77 74.38 12.16
C ILE A 34 -58.90 73.16 13.10
N ILE A 35 -60.01 73.03 13.84
CA ILE A 35 -60.22 71.89 14.74
C ILE A 35 -60.34 70.58 13.93
N ALA A 36 -61.09 70.59 12.82
CA ALA A 36 -61.21 69.44 11.93
C ALA A 36 -59.85 69.05 11.32
N SER A 37 -59.09 70.01 10.77
CA SER A 37 -57.76 69.74 10.21
C SER A 37 -56.73 69.32 11.26
N GLN A 38 -56.78 69.85 12.48
CA GLN A 38 -55.92 69.42 13.60
C GLN A 38 -56.30 68.02 14.08
N SER A 39 -57.60 67.69 14.13
CA SER A 39 -58.09 66.35 14.47
C SER A 39 -57.69 65.33 13.41
N GLU A 40 -57.90 65.63 12.13
CA GLU A 40 -57.47 64.80 11.00
C GLU A 40 -55.95 64.62 11.01
N ARG A 41 -55.18 65.69 11.22
CA ARG A 41 -53.72 65.62 11.32
C ARG A 41 -53.26 64.77 12.50
N THR A 42 -53.88 64.92 13.67
CA THR A 42 -53.58 64.11 14.86
C THR A 42 -53.91 62.64 14.63
N GLN A 43 -55.03 62.35 13.94
CA GLN A 43 -55.44 61.00 13.59
C GLN A 43 -54.47 60.36 12.58
N VAL A 44 -54.11 61.08 11.52
CA VAL A 44 -53.11 60.64 10.53
C VAL A 44 -51.75 60.40 11.18
N GLU A 45 -51.31 61.28 12.09
CA GLU A 45 -50.05 61.11 12.81
C GLU A 45 -50.07 59.90 13.74
N ARG A 46 -51.19 59.66 14.43
CA ARG A 46 -51.38 58.47 15.28
C ARG A 46 -51.36 57.19 14.47
N THR A 47 -52.07 57.15 13.34
CA THR A 47 -52.05 56.03 12.37
C THR A 47 -50.63 55.78 11.88
N TYR A 48 -49.93 56.83 11.44
CA TYR A 48 -48.57 56.73 10.95
C TYR A 48 -47.63 56.16 12.01
N ARG A 49 -47.72 56.61 13.26
CA ARG A 49 -46.92 56.10 14.39
C ARG A 49 -47.19 54.62 14.67
N ILE A 50 -48.46 54.20 14.66
CA ILE A 50 -48.85 52.80 14.90
C ILE A 50 -48.31 51.89 13.80
N VAL A 51 -48.53 52.25 12.53
CA VAL A 51 -48.06 51.43 11.41
C VAL A 51 -46.52 51.37 11.38
N SER A 52 -45.85 52.50 11.61
CA SER A 52 -44.38 52.54 11.68
C SER A 52 -43.83 51.71 12.86
N TYR A 53 -44.54 51.68 13.99
CA TYR A 53 -44.19 50.83 15.13
C TYR A 53 -44.30 49.34 14.77
N VAL A 54 -45.40 48.93 14.13
CA VAL A 54 -45.59 47.54 13.69
C VAL A 54 -44.54 47.14 12.63
N GLU A 55 -44.20 48.03 11.70
CA GLU A 55 -43.13 47.81 10.71
C GLU A 55 -41.76 47.58 11.36
N MET A 56 -41.38 48.45 12.29
CA MET A 56 -40.10 48.35 13.00
C MET A 56 -40.04 47.10 13.90
N ASP A 57 -41.12 46.78 14.59
CA ASP A 57 -41.21 45.60 15.46
C ASP A 57 -41.25 44.29 14.65
N PHE A 58 -41.85 44.31 13.45
CA PHE A 58 -41.77 43.20 12.51
C PHE A 58 -40.33 42.97 12.04
N GLN A 59 -39.58 44.03 11.70
CA GLN A 59 -38.16 43.91 11.37
C GLN A 59 -37.33 43.30 12.51
N ARG A 60 -37.53 43.77 13.74
CA ARG A 60 -36.86 43.21 14.93
C ARG A 60 -37.24 41.76 15.18
N THR A 61 -38.50 41.41 14.95
CA THR A 61 -38.97 40.02 15.05
C THR A 61 -38.26 39.12 14.05
N LEU A 62 -38.10 39.54 12.79
CA LEU A 62 -37.37 38.79 11.78
C LEU A 62 -35.90 38.59 12.16
N GLU A 63 -35.26 39.61 12.74
CA GLU A 63 -33.89 39.51 13.27
C GLU A 63 -33.77 38.47 14.40
N ILE A 64 -34.66 38.53 15.40
CA ILE A 64 -34.60 37.63 16.56
C ILE A 64 -34.94 36.19 16.17
N SER A 65 -36.05 36.01 15.44
CA SER A 65 -36.49 34.69 14.98
C SER A 65 -35.50 34.07 14.00
N GLY A 66 -34.91 34.87 13.10
CA GLY A 66 -33.87 34.43 12.18
C GLY A 66 -32.62 33.93 12.88
N LYS A 67 -32.10 34.71 13.85
CA LYS A 67 -30.93 34.29 14.66
C LYS A 67 -31.22 32.98 15.41
N ARG A 68 -32.40 32.83 15.99
CA ARG A 68 -32.81 31.59 16.66
C ARG A 68 -32.95 30.42 15.69
N ALA A 69 -33.52 30.63 14.52
CA ALA A 69 -33.67 29.58 13.50
C ALA A 69 -32.31 29.06 13.05
N ILE A 70 -31.37 29.95 12.74
CA ILE A 70 -30.01 29.58 12.34
C ILE A 70 -29.31 28.77 13.45
N VAL A 71 -29.33 29.26 14.70
CA VAL A 71 -28.73 28.54 15.84
C VAL A 71 -29.41 27.18 16.08
N THR A 72 -30.72 27.09 15.87
CA THR A 72 -31.48 25.84 16.02
C THR A 72 -31.01 24.79 15.02
N ILE A 73 -30.81 25.17 13.76
CA ILE A 73 -30.34 24.23 12.73
C ILE A 73 -28.89 23.83 12.98
N VAL A 74 -28.01 24.79 13.33
CA VAL A 74 -26.61 24.48 13.67
C VAL A 74 -26.54 23.49 14.83
N ASP A 75 -27.28 23.75 15.92
CA ASP A 75 -27.35 22.85 17.09
C ASP A 75 -27.96 21.49 16.73
N TYR A 76 -28.98 21.45 15.87
CA TYR A 76 -29.54 20.20 15.38
C TYR A 76 -28.48 19.38 14.63
N ILE A 77 -27.89 19.93 13.56
CA ILE A 77 -26.92 19.21 12.71
C ILE A 77 -25.68 18.80 13.51
N ALA A 78 -25.13 19.69 14.35
CA ALA A 78 -23.93 19.39 15.14
C ALA A 78 -24.15 18.21 16.11
N ASN A 79 -25.37 18.03 16.63
CA ASN A 79 -25.69 16.97 17.59
C ASN A 79 -26.30 15.70 16.97
N THR A 80 -27.07 15.81 15.88
CA THR A 80 -27.73 14.66 15.23
C THR A 80 -26.92 14.09 14.08
N ARG A 81 -26.12 14.94 13.42
CA ARG A 81 -25.38 14.64 12.17
C ARG A 81 -26.29 14.45 10.96
N ASP A 82 -27.56 14.80 11.11
CA ASP A 82 -28.55 14.74 10.04
C ASP A 82 -28.57 16.08 9.32
N PHE A 83 -27.99 16.11 8.11
CA PHE A 83 -28.00 17.29 7.25
C PHE A 83 -29.37 17.48 6.59
N LEU A 84 -29.67 18.72 6.19
CA LEU A 84 -30.91 19.06 5.49
C LEU A 84 -30.94 18.45 4.08
N ASP A 85 -32.12 18.16 3.54
CA ASP A 85 -32.28 17.51 2.24
C ASP A 85 -32.11 18.55 1.10
N PRO A 86 -31.00 18.51 0.33
CA PRO A 86 -30.76 19.46 -0.74
C PRO A 86 -31.69 19.26 -1.94
N ASN A 87 -32.33 18.09 -2.08
CA ASN A 87 -33.10 17.72 -3.27
C ASN A 87 -34.58 18.07 -3.16
N ASN A 88 -35.08 18.32 -1.95
CA ASN A 88 -36.47 18.71 -1.74
C ASN A 88 -36.58 20.24 -1.54
N PRO A 89 -37.21 20.99 -2.46
CA PRO A 89 -37.31 22.45 -2.39
C PRO A 89 -37.96 23.02 -1.13
N ASN A 90 -38.71 22.20 -0.38
CA ASN A 90 -39.30 22.61 0.89
C ASN A 90 -38.40 22.31 2.09
N HIS A 91 -37.37 21.48 1.92
CA HIS A 91 -36.50 20.99 2.99
C HIS A 91 -35.03 21.47 2.85
N MET A 92 -34.76 22.29 1.83
CA MET A 92 -33.51 23.00 1.67
C MET A 92 -33.30 24.02 2.80
N ALA A 93 -32.05 24.41 3.06
CA ALA A 93 -31.68 25.33 4.13
C ALA A 93 -32.52 26.62 4.16
N ASN A 94 -32.75 27.24 3.00
CA ASN A 94 -33.56 28.46 2.94
C ASN A 94 -35.04 28.26 3.31
N ALA A 95 -35.61 27.09 2.98
CA ALA A 95 -37.00 26.75 3.27
C ALA A 95 -37.19 26.34 4.73
N THR A 96 -36.26 25.55 5.28
CA THR A 96 -36.26 25.15 6.69
C THR A 96 -36.10 26.39 7.61
N ILE A 97 -35.17 27.30 7.30
CA ILE A 97 -35.01 28.56 8.05
C ILE A 97 -36.30 29.41 7.95
N ARG A 98 -36.92 29.51 6.77
CA ARG A 98 -38.19 30.24 6.59
C ARG A 98 -39.27 29.68 7.52
N ASP A 99 -39.43 28.37 7.56
CA ASP A 99 -40.51 27.73 8.33
C ASP A 99 -40.26 27.84 9.84
N LEU A 100 -39.02 27.69 10.30
CA LEU A 100 -38.64 28.00 11.69
C LEU A 100 -38.92 29.46 12.05
N VAL A 101 -38.57 30.42 11.20
CA VAL A 101 -38.84 31.86 11.45
C VAL A 101 -40.33 32.14 11.59
N ILE A 102 -41.16 31.53 10.74
CA ILE A 102 -42.61 31.78 10.74
C ILE A 102 -43.29 31.06 11.91
N LEU A 103 -42.99 29.77 12.11
CA LEU A 103 -43.77 28.85 12.93
C LEU A 103 -43.05 28.37 14.19
N GLY A 104 -41.73 28.30 14.16
CA GLY A 104 -40.90 27.69 15.20
C GLY A 104 -40.67 26.19 15.03
N GLU A 105 -41.18 25.60 13.94
CA GLU A 105 -41.10 24.17 13.61
C GLU A 105 -40.85 24.03 12.10
N ALA A 106 -40.09 23.00 11.72
CA ALA A 106 -39.84 22.58 10.33
C ALA A 106 -39.74 21.05 10.30
N ASP A 107 -40.14 20.43 9.18
CA ASP A 107 -40.29 18.96 9.11
C ASP A 107 -38.95 18.21 9.28
N GLU A 108 -37.83 18.84 8.90
CA GLU A 108 -36.47 18.27 8.96
C GLU A 108 -35.87 18.37 10.36
N VAL A 109 -36.37 19.27 11.20
CA VAL A 109 -35.80 19.54 12.52
C VAL A 109 -36.71 18.92 13.57
N ALA A 110 -36.18 17.95 14.30
CA ALA A 110 -36.93 17.29 15.37
C ALA A 110 -37.51 18.29 16.37
N SER A 111 -38.79 18.12 16.73
CA SER A 111 -39.56 19.12 17.49
C SER A 111 -38.94 19.46 18.85
N ASN A 112 -38.25 18.53 19.49
CA ASN A 112 -37.56 18.78 20.75
C ASN A 112 -36.42 19.81 20.64
N TYR A 113 -35.74 19.90 19.48
CA TYR A 113 -34.72 20.92 19.23
C TYR A 113 -35.37 22.28 18.97
N SER A 114 -36.37 22.29 18.07
CA SER A 114 -37.05 23.52 17.68
C SER A 114 -37.82 24.14 18.85
N GLU A 115 -38.52 23.35 19.68
CA GLU A 115 -39.20 23.82 20.89
C GLU A 115 -38.22 24.41 21.92
N ARG A 116 -37.03 23.81 22.07
CA ARG A 116 -36.03 24.25 23.05
C ARG A 116 -35.50 25.65 22.73
N LEU A 117 -35.18 25.89 21.46
CA LEU A 117 -34.47 27.09 21.00
C LEU A 117 -35.36 28.14 20.34
N MET A 118 -36.43 27.77 19.62
CA MET A 118 -37.35 28.75 19.02
C MET A 118 -38.39 29.25 20.03
N ARG A 119 -39.08 28.35 20.74
CA ARG A 119 -40.24 28.69 21.61
C ARG A 119 -41.23 29.63 20.89
N ASP A 120 -41.75 30.64 21.58
CA ASP A 120 -42.67 31.65 21.04
C ASP A 120 -41.98 32.82 20.30
N GLN A 121 -40.67 32.72 20.00
CA GLN A 121 -39.90 33.79 19.34
C GLN A 121 -39.96 33.66 17.81
N THR A 122 -41.18 33.68 17.27
CA THR A 122 -41.50 33.45 15.86
C THR A 122 -42.40 34.55 15.33
N VAL A 123 -42.59 34.64 14.01
CA VAL A 123 -43.56 35.59 13.42
C VAL A 123 -44.98 35.29 13.90
N ALA A 124 -45.35 34.01 14.05
CA ALA A 124 -46.65 33.62 14.62
C ALA A 124 -46.81 34.03 16.09
N GLY A 125 -45.76 33.88 16.90
CA GLY A 125 -45.73 34.32 18.30
C GLY A 125 -45.82 35.84 18.43
N TRP A 126 -45.05 36.57 17.62
CA TRP A 126 -45.10 38.02 17.50
C TRP A 126 -46.50 38.52 17.12
N LEU A 127 -47.15 37.89 16.13
CA LEU A 127 -48.50 38.27 15.71
C LEU A 127 -49.50 38.21 16.87
N GLY A 128 -49.37 37.20 17.74
CA GLY A 128 -50.15 37.10 18.98
C GLY A 128 -49.86 38.25 19.96
N ASN A 129 -48.58 38.57 20.16
CA ASN A 129 -48.14 39.61 21.09
C ASN A 129 -48.53 41.02 20.62
N ILE A 130 -48.24 41.36 19.36
CA ILE A 130 -48.57 42.66 18.78
C ILE A 130 -50.09 42.86 18.69
N SER A 131 -50.85 41.81 18.38
CA SER A 131 -52.32 41.89 18.40
C SER A 131 -52.86 42.20 19.78
N ASN A 132 -52.30 41.58 20.84
CA ASN A 132 -52.70 41.87 22.21
C ASN A 132 -52.35 43.31 22.64
N GLU A 133 -51.18 43.79 22.23
CA GLU A 133 -50.75 45.16 22.55
C GLU A 133 -51.56 46.22 21.80
N LEU A 134 -51.86 46.00 20.52
CA LEU A 134 -52.76 46.86 19.76
C LEU A 134 -54.17 46.89 20.36
N LEU A 135 -54.69 45.75 20.82
CA LEU A 135 -55.99 45.66 21.50
C LEU A 135 -56.03 46.51 22.78
N ARG A 136 -54.96 46.51 23.58
CA ARG A 136 -54.82 47.38 24.76
C ARG A 136 -54.83 48.87 24.41
N GLN A 137 -54.32 49.21 23.22
CA GLN A 137 -54.29 50.58 22.70
C GLN A 137 -55.58 50.99 21.97
N GLY A 138 -56.58 50.09 21.89
CA GLY A 138 -57.87 50.33 21.25
C GLY A 138 -57.90 50.02 19.74
N TYR A 139 -57.01 49.17 19.25
CA TYR A 139 -56.92 48.75 17.85
C TYR A 139 -56.95 47.23 17.69
N GLU A 140 -57.49 46.74 16.57
CA GLU A 140 -57.48 45.33 16.20
C GLU A 140 -56.73 45.15 14.87
N ILE A 141 -55.79 44.20 14.83
CA ILE A 141 -55.06 43.82 13.61
C ILE A 141 -55.63 42.52 13.02
N ARG A 142 -55.82 42.51 11.70
CA ARG A 142 -56.28 41.34 10.93
C ARG A 142 -55.34 41.09 9.75
N ILE A 143 -55.01 39.83 9.51
CA ILE A 143 -54.31 39.38 8.30
C ILE A 143 -55.30 38.62 7.44
N ALA A 144 -55.47 39.03 6.18
CA ALA A 144 -56.45 38.45 5.25
C ALA A 144 -57.84 38.23 5.90
N ASN A 145 -58.33 39.27 6.60
CA ASN A 145 -59.59 39.30 7.35
C ASN A 145 -59.72 38.33 8.54
N LYS A 146 -58.63 37.74 9.02
CA LYS A 146 -58.62 36.90 10.24
C LYS A 146 -57.89 37.60 11.39
N THR A 147 -58.45 37.51 12.59
CA THR A 147 -57.80 38.01 13.82
C THR A 147 -56.70 37.05 14.28
N ALA A 148 -55.76 37.53 15.10
CA ALA A 148 -54.71 36.68 15.66
C ALA A 148 -55.28 35.47 16.44
N THR A 149 -56.41 35.65 17.14
CA THR A 149 -57.11 34.56 17.85
C THR A 149 -57.65 33.50 16.89
N GLN A 150 -58.21 33.90 15.75
CA GLN A 150 -58.69 32.98 14.73
C GLN A 150 -57.55 32.22 14.06
N ILE A 151 -56.39 32.87 13.86
CA ILE A 151 -55.19 32.23 13.31
C ILE A 151 -54.61 31.24 14.31
N LYS A 152 -54.57 31.58 15.61
CA LYS A 152 -54.09 30.69 16.68
C LYS A 152 -55.00 29.47 16.91
N ALA A 153 -56.29 29.57 16.58
CA ALA A 153 -57.25 28.48 16.71
C ALA A 153 -57.21 27.45 15.56
N MET A 154 -56.44 27.71 14.48
CA MET A 154 -56.25 26.76 13.39
C MET A 154 -55.42 25.54 13.82
N SER A 155 -55.58 24.40 13.14
CA SER A 155 -54.63 23.29 13.31
C SER A 155 -53.21 23.72 12.89
N PRO A 156 -52.14 23.06 13.38
CA PRO A 156 -50.76 23.40 12.99
C PRO A 156 -50.54 23.48 11.47
N SER A 157 -51.04 22.51 10.72
CA SER A 157 -50.95 22.48 9.25
C SER A 157 -51.74 23.62 8.58
N GLN A 158 -52.99 23.85 8.98
CA GLN A 158 -53.82 24.94 8.45
C GLN A 158 -53.19 26.31 8.73
N ARG A 159 -52.59 26.49 9.90
CA ARG A 159 -51.90 27.70 10.30
C ARG A 159 -50.63 27.92 9.47
N ALA A 160 -49.85 26.86 9.23
CA ALA A 160 -48.66 26.90 8.39
C ALA A 160 -49.00 27.34 6.96
N ASP A 161 -50.00 26.71 6.34
CA ASP A 161 -50.44 27.05 4.98
C ASP A 161 -50.98 28.48 4.91
N PHE A 162 -51.78 28.89 5.90
CA PHE A 162 -52.31 30.25 5.97
C PHE A 162 -51.18 31.29 6.06
N LEU A 163 -50.18 31.08 6.91
CA LEU A 163 -49.09 32.02 7.09
C LEU A 163 -48.16 32.05 5.86
N ARG A 164 -47.79 30.90 5.28
CA ARG A 164 -47.00 30.83 4.03
C ARG A 164 -47.70 31.53 2.85
N GLN A 165 -49.03 31.49 2.79
CA GLN A 165 -49.79 32.16 1.73
C GLN A 165 -49.82 33.68 1.89
N ASN A 166 -49.90 34.18 3.13
CA ASN A 166 -50.15 35.59 3.45
C ASN A 166 -48.91 36.39 3.86
N ILE A 167 -47.82 35.70 4.23
CA ILE A 167 -46.52 36.28 4.54
C ILE A 167 -45.54 35.79 3.49
N GLU A 168 -45.09 36.69 2.63
CA GLU A 168 -43.99 36.41 1.71
C GLU A 168 -42.69 36.55 2.49
N LEU A 169 -41.97 35.44 2.68
CA LEU A 169 -40.70 35.41 3.39
C LEU A 169 -39.68 34.63 2.58
N ILE A 170 -38.57 35.29 2.25
CA ILE A 170 -37.45 34.75 1.49
C ILE A 170 -36.22 34.81 2.40
N VAL A 171 -35.53 33.67 2.50
CA VAL A 171 -34.25 33.56 3.19
C VAL A 171 -33.18 33.28 2.13
N ALA A 172 -32.05 33.96 2.20
CA ALA A 172 -30.94 33.75 1.28
C ALA A 172 -29.60 34.06 1.97
N PRO A 173 -28.49 33.48 1.51
CA PRO A 173 -27.17 34.06 1.74
C PRO A 173 -27.15 35.47 1.13
N LEU A 174 -26.66 36.44 1.88
CA LEU A 174 -26.42 37.79 1.36
C LEU A 174 -25.01 37.87 0.77
N ASP A 175 -24.04 37.39 1.56
CA ASP A 175 -22.63 37.20 1.25
C ASP A 175 -22.13 35.97 2.04
N SER A 176 -20.83 35.65 1.96
CA SER A 176 -20.24 34.50 2.65
C SER A 176 -20.46 34.49 4.17
N PHE A 177 -20.66 35.65 4.82
CA PHE A 177 -20.71 35.78 6.28
C PHE A 177 -22.06 36.30 6.80
N ARG A 178 -23.02 36.53 5.91
CA ARG A 178 -24.32 37.12 6.28
C ARG A 178 -25.46 36.47 5.54
N ILE A 179 -26.57 36.32 6.25
CA ILE A 179 -27.86 35.83 5.74
C ILE A 179 -28.85 36.99 5.74
N VAL A 180 -29.68 37.07 4.71
CA VAL A 180 -30.75 38.05 4.60
C VAL A 180 -32.11 37.39 4.65
N ILE A 181 -33.00 37.94 5.47
CA ILE A 181 -34.41 37.61 5.52
C ILE A 181 -35.18 38.79 4.95
N LYS A 182 -35.81 38.58 3.80
CA LYS A 182 -36.69 39.53 3.11
C LYS A 182 -38.13 39.12 3.38
N ALA A 183 -38.94 40.00 3.95
CA ALA A 183 -40.33 39.66 4.28
C ALA A 183 -41.34 40.78 4.02
N ARG A 184 -42.57 40.36 3.72
CA ARG A 184 -43.75 41.23 3.54
C ARG A 184 -45.03 40.49 3.92
N ILE A 185 -45.85 41.11 4.76
CA ILE A 185 -47.22 40.67 5.04
C ILE A 185 -48.13 41.32 4.00
N LYS A 186 -48.83 40.51 3.20
CA LYS A 186 -49.51 40.99 1.98
C LYS A 186 -50.75 41.85 2.25
N GLN A 187 -51.60 41.44 3.19
CA GLN A 187 -52.90 42.06 3.47
C GLN A 187 -53.11 42.21 4.97
N VAL A 188 -52.86 43.41 5.48
CA VAL A 188 -53.09 43.78 6.88
C VAL A 188 -54.17 44.86 6.96
N THR A 189 -55.14 44.65 7.84
CA THR A 189 -56.14 45.65 8.20
C THR A 189 -56.01 45.96 9.69
N ILE A 190 -55.84 47.23 10.04
CA ILE A 190 -55.89 47.72 11.42
C ILE A 190 -57.14 48.56 11.56
N SER A 191 -58.04 48.19 12.47
CA SER A 191 -59.26 48.96 12.80
C SER A 191 -59.23 49.41 14.25
N ASP A 192 -59.91 50.49 14.58
CA ASP A 192 -60.17 50.83 15.99
C ASP A 192 -61.28 49.94 16.59
N ILE A 193 -61.49 50.02 17.90
CA ILE A 193 -62.57 49.29 18.60
C ILE A 193 -63.99 49.64 18.14
N SER A 194 -64.19 50.73 17.40
CA SER A 194 -65.48 51.09 16.80
C SER A 194 -65.72 50.41 15.44
N GLY A 195 -64.70 49.70 14.92
CA GLY A 195 -64.72 49.06 13.62
C GLY A 195 -64.28 49.95 12.47
N THR A 196 -63.82 51.17 12.75
CA THR A 196 -63.32 52.08 11.71
C THR A 196 -61.95 51.62 11.25
N VAL A 197 -61.75 51.47 9.94
CA VAL A 197 -60.44 51.07 9.38
C VAL A 197 -59.47 52.24 9.44
N VAL A 198 -58.38 52.03 10.17
CA VAL A 198 -57.30 53.01 10.42
C VAL A 198 -56.17 52.81 9.42
N TYR A 199 -55.94 51.57 9.00
CA TYR A 199 -54.96 51.20 7.98
C TYR A 199 -55.42 49.94 7.24
N SER A 200 -55.22 49.90 5.91
CA SER A 200 -55.43 48.71 5.09
C SER A 200 -54.38 48.66 4.00
N GLY A 201 -53.57 47.61 3.98
CA GLY A 201 -52.45 47.47 3.06
C GLY A 201 -51.41 46.44 3.52
N PRO A 202 -50.30 46.31 2.79
CA PRO A 202 -49.20 45.43 3.17
C PRO A 202 -48.36 45.99 4.32
N ILE A 203 -47.71 45.14 5.10
CA ILE A 203 -46.66 45.55 6.05
C ILE A 203 -45.33 44.96 5.56
N PRO A 204 -44.33 45.78 5.19
CA PRO A 204 -44.31 47.24 5.26
C PRO A 204 -45.18 47.89 4.16
N ARG A 205 -45.51 49.17 4.36
CA ARG A 205 -46.33 49.97 3.45
C ARG A 205 -45.78 50.00 2.02
N GLU A 206 -44.46 50.04 1.88
CA GLU A 206 -43.75 50.01 0.61
C GLU A 206 -42.65 48.94 0.62
N GLY A 207 -42.50 48.21 -0.49
CA GLY A 207 -41.44 47.23 -0.66
C GLY A 207 -41.49 46.07 0.35
N TYR A 208 -40.35 45.80 0.97
CA TYR A 208 -40.10 44.67 1.88
C TYR A 208 -39.30 45.14 3.08
N VAL A 209 -39.45 44.43 4.21
CA VAL A 209 -38.54 44.56 5.35
C VAL A 209 -37.38 43.59 5.14
N TYR A 210 -36.17 44.07 5.42
CA TYR A 210 -34.95 43.27 5.37
C TYR A 210 -34.34 43.15 6.77
N SER A 211 -33.91 41.93 7.11
CA SER A 211 -33.12 41.65 8.30
C SER A 211 -31.84 40.94 7.88
N ILE A 212 -30.69 41.54 8.19
CA ILE A 212 -29.37 41.00 7.86
C ILE A 212 -28.77 40.43 9.13
N ILE A 213 -28.38 39.15 9.07
CA ILE A 213 -27.90 38.37 10.20
C ILE A 213 -26.48 37.92 9.88
N SER A 214 -25.52 38.29 10.73
CA SER A 214 -24.16 37.77 10.63
C SER A 214 -24.08 36.35 11.19
N ILE A 215 -23.31 35.49 10.53
CA ILE A 215 -22.93 34.15 11.01
C ILE A 215 -21.51 34.11 11.58
N GLU A 216 -20.87 35.26 11.75
CA GLU A 216 -19.57 35.35 12.41
C GLU A 216 -19.68 34.90 13.88
N ASN A 217 -18.69 34.15 14.34
CA ASN A 217 -18.64 33.49 15.65
C ASN A 217 -19.70 32.40 15.86
N LEU A 218 -20.46 32.04 14.83
CA LEU A 218 -21.31 30.85 14.85
C LEU A 218 -20.45 29.61 14.63
N GLU A 219 -20.84 28.47 15.23
CA GLU A 219 -20.21 27.20 14.93
C GLU A 219 -20.49 26.78 13.48
N ASP A 220 -19.47 26.28 12.78
CA ASP A 220 -19.65 25.58 11.52
C ASP A 220 -20.06 24.13 11.79
N PRO A 221 -21.34 23.75 11.59
CA PRO A 221 -21.85 22.46 12.02
C PRO A 221 -21.23 21.29 11.24
N LEU A 222 -20.63 21.53 10.08
CA LEU A 222 -19.99 20.51 9.27
C LEU A 222 -18.87 19.80 10.03
N PHE A 223 -18.07 20.55 10.79
CA PHE A 223 -16.94 20.04 11.56
C PHE A 223 -17.41 19.07 12.65
N SER A 224 -18.36 19.50 13.47
CA SER A 224 -18.90 18.69 14.57
C SER A 224 -19.67 17.48 14.04
N ALA A 225 -20.48 17.64 12.99
CA ALA A 225 -21.27 16.56 12.42
C ALA A 225 -20.41 15.44 11.82
N LEU A 226 -19.38 15.79 11.03
CA LEU A 226 -18.51 14.81 10.37
C LEU A 226 -17.49 14.19 11.33
N THR A 227 -16.97 14.95 12.30
CA THR A 227 -15.97 14.44 13.26
C THR A 227 -16.55 13.82 14.52
N TYR A 228 -17.87 13.62 14.59
CA TYR A 228 -18.57 13.06 15.77
C TYR A 228 -18.37 13.93 17.04
N GLY A 229 -18.39 15.25 16.87
CA GLY A 229 -18.23 16.24 17.95
C GLY A 229 -16.81 16.34 18.52
N ARG A 230 -15.82 15.71 17.89
CA ARG A 230 -14.41 15.73 18.35
C ARG A 230 -13.68 16.99 17.96
N TYR A 231 -14.14 17.65 16.89
CA TYR A 231 -13.59 18.89 16.41
C TYR A 231 -14.73 19.84 16.06
N TYR A 232 -14.62 21.09 16.54
CA TYR A 232 -15.56 22.16 16.25
C TYR A 232 -14.76 23.41 15.88
N ARG A 233 -15.35 24.27 15.05
CA ARG A 233 -14.74 25.52 14.61
C ARG A 233 -15.80 26.62 14.55
N SER A 234 -15.43 27.81 15.00
CA SER A 234 -16.25 29.02 14.85
C SER A 234 -15.91 29.71 13.54
N ILE A 235 -16.93 30.23 12.84
CA ILE A 235 -16.77 30.95 11.59
C ILE A 235 -16.21 32.33 11.92
N GLU A 236 -14.92 32.52 11.66
CA GLU A 236 -14.25 33.80 11.86
C GLU A 236 -13.59 34.24 10.56
N PRO A 237 -13.93 35.43 10.02
CA PRO A 237 -13.36 35.90 8.76
C PRO A 237 -11.86 36.18 8.89
N CYS A 238 -11.12 35.92 7.83
CA CYS A 238 -9.75 36.41 7.66
C CYS A 238 -9.79 37.93 7.47
N GLU A 239 -8.69 38.61 7.82
CA GLU A 239 -8.51 40.04 7.52
C GLU A 239 -8.72 40.33 6.01
N TYR A 240 -8.29 39.38 5.16
CA TYR A 240 -8.52 39.35 3.72
C TYR A 240 -9.82 38.61 3.40
N THR A 241 -10.94 39.13 3.89
CA THR A 241 -12.23 38.43 3.92
C THR A 241 -12.72 38.01 2.52
N PHE A 242 -12.49 38.83 1.49
CA PHE A 242 -12.96 38.58 0.11
C PHE A 242 -11.81 38.71 -0.90
N PRO A 243 -10.94 37.68 -1.03
CA PRO A 243 -9.70 37.77 -1.80
C PRO A 243 -9.89 38.02 -3.30
N GLU A 244 -11.00 37.54 -3.87
CA GLU A 244 -11.32 37.72 -5.29
C GLU A 244 -11.82 39.14 -5.61
N LEU A 245 -12.29 39.87 -4.61
CA LEU A 245 -13.03 41.12 -4.79
C LEU A 245 -12.29 42.35 -4.23
N ILE A 246 -11.67 42.23 -3.06
CA ILE A 246 -11.09 43.35 -2.32
C ILE A 246 -9.57 43.29 -2.32
N GLU A 247 -9.00 42.35 -1.57
CA GLU A 247 -7.57 42.23 -1.35
C GLU A 247 -7.20 40.79 -1.01
N ARG A 248 -6.08 40.32 -1.55
CA ARG A 248 -5.60 38.94 -1.40
C ARG A 248 -4.66 38.82 -0.20
N PRO A 249 -4.64 37.66 0.50
CA PRO A 249 -3.75 37.41 1.63
C PRO A 249 -2.29 37.12 1.22
N VAL A 250 -1.87 37.61 0.06
CA VAL A 250 -0.49 37.54 -0.43
C VAL A 250 -0.12 38.90 -0.98
N LYS A 251 1.01 39.44 -0.53
CA LYS A 251 1.54 40.68 -1.09
C LYS A 251 2.56 40.34 -2.16
N ALA A 252 2.55 41.08 -3.26
CA ALA A 252 3.44 40.84 -4.38
C ALA A 252 4.09 42.14 -4.88
N LEU A 253 5.40 42.09 -5.10
CA LEU A 253 6.17 43.11 -5.82
C LEU A 253 6.62 42.55 -7.16
N TYR A 254 6.62 43.39 -8.19
CA TYR A 254 7.02 43.03 -9.55
C TYR A 254 8.29 43.78 -9.93
N GLY A 255 9.29 43.13 -10.51
CA GLY A 255 10.54 43.79 -10.91
C GLY A 255 11.30 43.02 -11.98
N ASN A 256 12.51 43.49 -12.27
CA ASN A 256 13.44 42.81 -13.15
C ASN A 256 14.29 41.85 -12.31
N GLY A 257 14.28 40.57 -12.66
CA GLY A 257 15.03 39.55 -11.92
C GLY A 257 16.29 39.07 -12.59
N SER A 258 17.18 38.47 -11.80
CA SER A 258 18.24 37.54 -12.23
C SER A 258 18.39 36.46 -11.17
N SER A 259 18.36 35.20 -11.58
CA SER A 259 18.52 34.04 -10.71
C SER A 259 18.82 32.81 -11.57
N ASP A 260 19.56 31.85 -11.04
CA ASP A 260 19.74 30.51 -11.62
C ASP A 260 18.65 29.53 -11.16
N GLU A 261 17.88 29.90 -10.12
CA GLU A 261 16.74 29.15 -9.60
C GLU A 261 15.42 29.87 -9.93
N ASP A 262 14.38 29.10 -10.22
CA ASP A 262 13.03 29.61 -10.52
C ASP A 262 12.33 30.15 -9.27
N HIS A 263 12.59 29.55 -8.11
CA HIS A 263 12.04 29.92 -6.81
C HIS A 263 13.14 30.00 -5.75
N VAL A 264 13.14 31.09 -4.97
CA VAL A 264 14.05 31.25 -3.82
C VAL A 264 13.24 31.57 -2.57
N LEU A 265 13.47 30.82 -1.50
CA LEU A 265 12.71 30.89 -0.25
C LEU A 265 13.59 31.43 0.89
N GLY A 266 13.00 32.25 1.75
CA GLY A 266 13.62 32.61 3.04
C GLY A 266 12.73 33.53 3.85
N LYS A 267 13.25 34.03 4.99
CA LYS A 267 12.55 35.09 5.74
C LYS A 267 13.03 36.46 5.31
N TYR A 268 12.11 37.40 5.15
CA TYR A 268 12.46 38.77 4.80
C TYR A 268 13.23 39.46 5.94
N SER A 269 14.27 40.23 5.60
CA SER A 269 14.90 41.16 6.53
C SER A 269 15.39 42.43 5.83
N SER A 270 15.14 43.58 6.46
CA SER A 270 15.63 44.88 6.01
C SER A 270 16.95 45.30 6.65
N THR A 271 17.45 44.50 7.60
CA THR A 271 18.64 44.80 8.41
C THR A 271 19.67 43.68 8.46
N LYS A 272 19.29 42.42 8.19
CA LYS A 272 20.19 41.28 8.09
C LYS A 272 20.30 40.83 6.64
N TRP A 273 21.51 40.51 6.20
CA TRP A 273 21.80 40.04 4.84
C TRP A 273 22.80 38.88 4.89
N GLU A 274 22.52 37.91 5.77
CA GLU A 274 23.28 36.67 5.96
C GLU A 274 22.45 35.47 5.46
N GLU A 275 23.10 34.31 5.34
CA GLU A 275 22.51 33.07 4.83
C GLU A 275 21.19 32.73 5.56
N GLY A 276 20.18 32.33 4.78
CA GLY A 276 18.82 32.05 5.26
C GLY A 276 17.82 33.22 5.15
N TYR A 277 18.29 34.46 4.97
CA TYR A 277 17.43 35.64 4.83
C TYR A 277 17.28 36.10 3.37
N LEU A 278 16.10 36.63 3.04
CA LEU A 278 15.85 37.43 1.84
C LEU A 278 15.95 38.92 2.19
N PHE A 279 16.98 39.60 1.72
CA PHE A 279 17.14 41.02 2.01
C PHE A 279 16.15 41.86 1.19
N TYR A 280 15.49 42.84 1.82
CA TYR A 280 14.67 43.82 1.10
C TYR A 280 14.99 45.27 1.48
N GLY A 281 15.08 46.16 0.48
CA GLY A 281 15.46 47.55 0.71
C GLY A 281 15.44 48.42 -0.55
N ASP A 282 15.93 49.66 -0.44
CA ASP A 282 15.99 50.56 -1.59
C ASP A 282 17.22 50.31 -2.48
N TYR A 283 18.31 49.83 -1.88
CA TYR A 283 19.61 49.66 -2.51
C TYR A 283 20.30 48.38 -2.01
N TYR A 284 21.22 47.85 -2.81
CA TYR A 284 21.98 46.64 -2.51
C TYR A 284 22.96 46.84 -1.33
N PRO A 285 22.93 46.01 -0.28
CA PRO A 285 23.73 46.18 0.94
C PRO A 285 25.10 45.49 0.90
N GLY A 286 25.36 44.64 -0.10
CA GLY A 286 26.53 43.74 -0.18
C GLY A 286 26.13 42.25 -0.17
N ASP A 287 27.08 41.37 -0.47
CA ASP A 287 26.88 39.92 -0.56
C ASP A 287 26.62 39.25 0.80
N GLY A 288 25.83 38.18 0.81
CA GLY A 288 25.62 37.32 1.98
C GLY A 288 24.20 36.79 2.18
N ALA A 289 23.18 37.38 1.55
CA ALA A 289 21.79 36.92 1.65
C ALA A 289 21.47 35.89 0.55
N ASP A 290 20.44 35.06 0.78
CA ASP A 290 19.99 34.04 -0.19
C ASP A 290 19.28 34.68 -1.40
N GLY A 291 18.75 35.89 -1.22
CA GLY A 291 18.18 36.68 -2.31
C GLY A 291 17.92 38.14 -1.91
N TYR A 292 17.71 38.98 -2.92
CA TYR A 292 17.59 40.43 -2.76
C TYR A 292 16.35 41.00 -3.46
N VAL A 293 15.58 41.84 -2.79
CA VAL A 293 14.44 42.59 -3.37
C VAL A 293 14.66 44.08 -3.18
N LEU A 294 14.92 44.79 -4.27
CA LEU A 294 15.46 46.15 -4.25
C LEU A 294 14.59 47.13 -5.05
N ARG A 295 14.32 48.31 -4.48
CA ARG A 295 13.65 49.40 -5.20
C ARG A 295 14.37 49.78 -6.49
N SER A 296 15.70 49.82 -6.44
CA SER A 296 16.56 50.16 -7.58
C SER A 296 17.89 49.42 -7.49
N GLY A 297 18.42 48.96 -8.62
CA GLY A 297 19.69 48.25 -8.70
C GLY A 297 19.99 47.76 -10.11
N ASP A 298 21.19 47.18 -10.29
CA ASP A 298 21.65 46.57 -11.53
C ASP A 298 21.81 45.06 -11.34
N ILE A 299 20.98 44.28 -12.04
CA ILE A 299 20.98 42.81 -11.96
C ILE A 299 22.31 42.18 -12.40
N THR A 300 23.12 42.88 -13.20
CA THR A 300 24.42 42.36 -13.67
C THR A 300 25.54 42.48 -12.64
N SER A 301 25.31 43.27 -11.58
CA SER A 301 26.29 43.55 -10.53
C SER A 301 26.17 42.67 -9.30
N ILE A 302 25.14 41.81 -9.23
CA ILE A 302 24.80 40.99 -8.08
C ILE A 302 24.71 39.55 -8.57
N THR A 303 25.51 38.65 -7.99
CA THR A 303 25.58 37.24 -8.41
C THR A 303 24.52 36.36 -7.75
N ALA A 304 23.98 36.79 -6.60
CA ALA A 304 22.89 36.11 -5.92
C ALA A 304 21.53 36.42 -6.58
N PRO A 305 20.49 35.59 -6.36
CA PRO A 305 19.13 35.86 -6.83
C PRO A 305 18.65 37.25 -6.44
N VAL A 306 18.26 38.07 -7.42
CA VAL A 306 17.94 39.49 -7.18
C VAL A 306 16.79 39.98 -8.03
N ILE A 307 15.89 40.73 -7.42
CA ILE A 307 14.80 41.48 -8.06
C ILE A 307 15.04 42.97 -7.83
N VAL A 308 15.23 43.73 -8.90
CA VAL A 308 15.42 45.19 -8.86
C VAL A 308 14.26 45.93 -9.55
N ASN A 309 14.19 47.25 -9.36
CA ASN A 309 13.19 48.11 -10.00
C ASN A 309 11.76 47.69 -9.62
N THR A 310 11.52 47.45 -8.33
CA THR A 310 10.25 46.93 -7.83
C THR A 310 9.09 47.91 -8.03
N THR A 311 7.95 47.36 -8.46
CA THR A 311 6.72 48.08 -8.74
C THR A 311 5.50 47.33 -8.17
N VAL A 312 4.43 48.08 -7.90
CA VAL A 312 3.07 47.55 -7.67
C VAL A 312 2.16 48.19 -8.70
N LYS A 313 1.47 47.37 -9.50
CA LYS A 313 0.61 47.84 -10.61
C LYS A 313 1.33 48.84 -11.54
N GLY A 314 2.63 48.60 -11.79
CA GLY A 314 3.49 49.43 -12.64
C GLY A 314 4.01 50.72 -12.01
N VAL A 315 3.69 51.00 -10.73
CA VAL A 315 4.19 52.16 -9.99
C VAL A 315 5.42 51.76 -9.17
N PRO A 316 6.59 52.41 -9.36
CA PRO A 316 7.79 52.13 -8.55
C PRO A 316 7.54 52.38 -7.07
N ILE A 317 7.87 51.40 -6.23
CA ILE A 317 7.64 51.43 -4.78
C ILE A 317 8.82 50.84 -4.02
N SER A 318 9.07 51.34 -2.81
CA SER A 318 10.08 50.73 -1.93
C SER A 318 9.56 49.40 -1.40
N PRO A 319 10.35 48.31 -1.43
CA PRO A 319 10.01 47.06 -0.76
C PRO A 319 9.69 47.23 0.73
N ARG A 320 10.24 48.27 1.37
CA ARG A 320 10.01 48.62 2.79
C ARG A 320 8.58 49.08 3.10
N GLU A 321 7.81 49.45 2.08
CA GLU A 321 6.41 49.84 2.24
C GLU A 321 5.46 48.63 2.17
N ILE A 322 5.95 47.46 1.74
CA ILE A 322 5.14 46.27 1.46
C ILE A 322 5.50 45.09 2.38
N PHE A 323 6.79 44.80 2.54
CA PHE A 323 7.28 43.66 3.32
C PHE A 323 7.72 44.06 4.73
N SER A 324 7.65 43.11 5.65
CA SER A 324 8.08 43.26 7.04
C SER A 324 9.16 42.24 7.41
N ASP A 325 9.94 42.54 8.44
CA ASP A 325 10.98 41.62 8.91
C ASP A 325 10.38 40.35 9.52
N ASN A 326 10.98 39.20 9.18
CA ASN A 326 10.59 37.83 9.54
C ASN A 326 9.37 37.25 8.83
N ASP A 327 8.76 37.99 7.91
CA ASP A 327 7.72 37.45 7.03
C ASP A 327 8.30 36.40 6.08
N VAL A 328 7.51 35.37 5.74
CA VAL A 328 7.94 34.31 4.82
C VAL A 328 7.86 34.80 3.38
N GLY A 329 9.02 34.85 2.73
CA GLY A 329 9.19 35.37 1.38
C GLY A 329 9.48 34.29 0.35
N VAL A 330 8.86 34.40 -0.82
CA VAL A 330 9.14 33.58 -2.00
C VAL A 330 9.47 34.50 -3.16
N LEU A 331 10.68 34.39 -3.70
CA LEU A 331 11.07 35.08 -4.94
C LEU A 331 10.82 34.14 -6.12
N VAL A 332 10.22 34.66 -7.16
CA VAL A 332 9.82 33.94 -8.37
C VAL A 332 10.41 34.64 -9.57
N PHE A 333 11.15 33.92 -10.39
CA PHE A 333 11.84 34.47 -11.55
C PHE A 333 11.18 33.97 -12.84
N GLY A 334 10.34 34.81 -13.44
CA GLY A 334 9.69 34.51 -14.72
C GLY A 334 10.56 34.86 -15.92
N ASN A 335 10.31 34.25 -17.07
CA ASN A 335 11.08 34.43 -18.31
C ASN A 335 12.53 33.95 -18.26
N ILE A 336 12.90 32.99 -17.43
CA ILE A 336 14.09 32.13 -17.67
C ILE A 336 14.03 31.46 -19.09
N GLY A 337 13.01 31.77 -19.92
CA GLY A 337 13.10 32.13 -21.36
C GLY A 337 11.69 32.59 -21.83
N PRO A 338 11.50 33.48 -22.82
CA PRO A 338 10.17 33.79 -23.33
C PRO A 338 9.62 32.61 -24.14
N SER A 339 8.33 32.35 -23.98
CA SER A 339 7.53 31.25 -24.52
C SER A 339 7.63 31.04 -26.05
N ILE A 340 8.68 30.37 -26.49
CA ILE A 340 8.48 29.04 -27.06
C ILE A 340 8.63 28.15 -25.84
N HIS A 341 7.59 27.44 -25.40
CA HIS A 341 7.68 26.55 -24.23
C HIS A 341 8.76 25.50 -24.51
N TRP A 342 9.99 25.79 -24.10
CA TRP A 342 11.19 25.10 -24.51
C TRP A 342 11.67 24.32 -23.30
N CYS A 343 11.39 23.03 -23.27
CA CYS A 343 11.56 22.24 -22.06
C CYS A 343 12.99 22.15 -21.54
N SER A 344 13.96 22.49 -22.38
CA SER A 344 15.35 22.61 -21.96
C SER A 344 16.11 23.52 -22.91
N SER A 345 16.52 24.70 -22.43
CA SER A 345 17.31 25.69 -23.19
C SER A 345 18.71 25.20 -23.59
N ASN A 346 19.16 24.07 -23.02
CA ASN A 346 20.39 23.37 -23.39
C ASN A 346 20.37 22.86 -24.84
N TYR A 347 19.17 22.61 -25.40
CA TYR A 347 19.01 22.12 -26.75
C TYR A 347 18.69 23.25 -27.72
N LYS A 348 19.45 23.33 -28.82
CA LYS A 348 19.33 24.40 -29.83
C LYS A 348 18.11 24.25 -30.72
N TRP A 349 17.59 23.04 -30.89
CA TRP A 349 16.49 22.74 -31.80
C TRP A 349 15.47 21.80 -31.16
N ARG A 350 14.25 21.79 -31.70
CA ARG A 350 13.23 20.80 -31.38
C ARG A 350 12.39 20.45 -32.59
N VAL A 351 11.76 19.29 -32.55
CA VAL A 351 10.82 18.79 -33.56
C VAL A 351 9.66 18.07 -32.88
N ASN A 352 8.43 18.32 -33.32
CA ASN A 352 7.27 17.59 -32.83
C ASN A 352 7.09 16.32 -33.67
N LEU A 353 6.79 15.22 -33.01
CA LEU A 353 6.53 13.91 -33.61
C LEU A 353 5.15 13.43 -33.20
N THR A 354 4.39 12.89 -34.15
CA THR A 354 3.14 12.20 -33.92
C THR A 354 3.30 10.74 -34.34
N ILE A 355 2.92 9.81 -33.46
CA ILE A 355 3.01 8.35 -33.65
C ILE A 355 1.61 7.72 -33.60
N PRO A 356 1.44 6.46 -34.03
CA PRO A 356 0.17 5.74 -33.88
C PRO A 356 -0.29 5.64 -32.42
N SER A 357 -1.60 5.50 -32.22
CA SER A 357 -2.17 5.34 -30.89
C SER A 357 -1.91 3.94 -30.35
N PHE A 358 -1.26 3.86 -29.18
CA PHE A 358 -1.01 2.64 -28.42
C PHE A 358 -1.65 2.78 -27.03
N THR A 359 -1.87 1.66 -26.34
CA THR A 359 -2.35 1.70 -24.95
C THR A 359 -1.33 2.43 -24.06
N ASP A 360 -1.80 3.31 -23.19
CA ASP A 360 -0.95 4.04 -22.23
C ASP A 360 -0.04 3.07 -21.43
N GLY A 361 1.23 3.42 -21.32
CA GLY A 361 2.29 2.61 -20.72
C GLY A 361 2.88 1.50 -21.60
N SER A 362 2.42 1.33 -22.85
CA SER A 362 2.98 0.31 -23.77
C SER A 362 4.43 0.61 -24.13
N LEU A 363 5.27 -0.43 -24.20
CA LEU A 363 6.64 -0.30 -24.71
C LEU A 363 6.60 -0.20 -26.25
N VAL A 364 7.20 0.86 -26.80
CA VAL A 364 7.17 1.16 -28.24
C VAL A 364 8.56 1.45 -28.77
N LEU A 365 8.91 0.84 -29.89
CA LEU A 365 10.12 1.10 -30.65
C LEU A 365 9.81 2.02 -31.84
N LEU A 366 10.41 3.20 -31.85
CA LEU A 366 10.24 4.21 -32.89
C LEU A 366 11.37 4.12 -33.91
N GLN A 367 11.05 3.94 -35.18
CA GLN A 367 12.00 4.04 -36.28
C GLN A 367 11.90 5.41 -36.95
N ILE A 368 12.71 6.38 -36.52
CA ILE A 368 12.61 7.78 -36.97
C ILE A 368 13.63 8.05 -38.08
N PRO A 369 13.28 8.70 -39.20
CA PRO A 369 14.26 9.11 -40.21
C PRO A 369 15.33 10.04 -39.63
N THR A 370 16.62 9.78 -39.92
CA THR A 370 17.74 10.62 -39.44
C THR A 370 17.66 12.06 -39.96
N SER A 371 17.05 12.25 -41.14
CA SER A 371 16.77 13.57 -41.72
C SER A 371 15.87 14.46 -40.85
N THR A 372 15.17 13.89 -39.86
CA THR A 372 14.35 14.62 -38.88
C THR A 372 15.21 15.49 -37.96
N PHE A 373 16.48 15.14 -37.76
CA PHE A 373 17.40 15.79 -36.81
C PHE A 373 18.61 16.44 -37.53
N PRO A 374 18.41 17.56 -38.24
CA PRO A 374 19.52 18.23 -38.93
C PRO A 374 20.54 18.79 -37.93
N ASN A 375 21.83 18.49 -38.16
CA ASN A 375 22.96 18.97 -37.36
C ASN A 375 23.02 18.48 -35.90
N ILE A 376 22.22 17.48 -35.53
CA ILE A 376 22.36 16.87 -34.20
C ILE A 376 23.75 16.24 -34.04
N TYR A 377 24.36 16.36 -32.87
CA TYR A 377 25.50 15.53 -32.52
C TYR A 377 25.03 14.12 -32.17
N HIS A 378 25.63 13.12 -32.81
CA HIS A 378 25.35 11.72 -32.52
C HIS A 378 26.58 10.84 -32.76
N THR A 379 26.59 9.68 -32.10
CA THR A 379 27.43 8.50 -32.39
C THR A 379 26.49 7.34 -32.76
N ASP A 380 26.97 6.10 -32.74
CA ASP A 380 26.15 4.93 -33.09
C ASP A 380 25.06 4.60 -32.04
N GLY A 381 25.23 5.03 -30.78
CA GLY A 381 24.31 4.73 -29.67
C GLY A 381 23.99 5.92 -28.76
N GLN A 382 24.56 7.09 -29.04
CA GLN A 382 24.28 8.30 -28.26
C GLN A 382 23.89 9.45 -29.18
N ALA A 383 23.02 10.32 -28.70
CA ALA A 383 22.74 11.58 -29.36
C ALA A 383 22.47 12.68 -28.34
N SER A 384 22.75 13.92 -28.74
CA SER A 384 22.45 15.08 -27.93
C SER A 384 20.98 15.45 -28.05
N MET A 385 20.10 14.65 -27.43
CA MET A 385 18.64 14.78 -27.48
C MET A 385 17.92 14.55 -26.15
N MET A 386 16.66 14.97 -26.07
CA MET A 386 15.71 14.70 -24.98
C MET A 386 14.28 14.63 -25.51
N ILE A 387 13.46 13.73 -24.98
CA ILE A 387 12.06 13.53 -25.43
C ILE A 387 11.09 13.97 -24.34
N TYR A 388 10.08 14.75 -24.73
CA TYR A 388 8.99 15.19 -23.86
C TYR A 388 7.64 14.84 -24.45
N GLU A 389 6.63 14.68 -23.61
CA GLU A 389 5.24 14.69 -24.06
C GLU A 389 4.92 16.03 -24.72
N LYS A 390 4.15 16.02 -25.81
CA LYS A 390 3.72 17.26 -26.44
C LYS A 390 2.72 17.98 -25.53
N SER A 391 3.23 18.98 -24.85
CA SER A 391 2.46 19.85 -23.98
C SER A 391 3.00 21.26 -24.12
N ASP A 392 2.10 22.23 -24.21
CA ASP A 392 2.47 23.64 -24.29
C ASP A 392 2.91 24.21 -22.93
N VAL A 393 2.89 23.41 -21.85
CA VAL A 393 3.16 23.87 -20.46
C VAL A 393 3.85 22.87 -19.51
N THR A 394 3.74 21.55 -19.66
CA THR A 394 4.10 20.60 -18.57
C THR A 394 5.51 20.00 -18.62
N CYS A 395 6.20 20.02 -19.77
CA CYS A 395 7.57 19.48 -19.95
C CYS A 395 7.82 18.14 -19.28
N ILE A 396 6.89 17.20 -19.44
CA ILE A 396 7.00 15.87 -18.85
C ILE A 396 8.01 15.08 -19.70
N PRO A 397 9.20 14.74 -19.15
CA PRO A 397 10.18 13.98 -19.89
C PRO A 397 9.71 12.54 -20.03
N VAL A 398 9.82 11.99 -21.23
CA VAL A 398 9.43 10.61 -21.52
C VAL A 398 10.68 9.74 -21.38
N PRO A 399 10.64 8.67 -20.56
CA PRO A 399 11.70 7.69 -20.55
C PRO A 399 12.00 7.20 -21.96
N PHE A 400 13.25 7.25 -22.38
CA PHE A 400 13.66 6.78 -23.71
C PHE A 400 15.06 6.17 -23.70
N TRP A 401 15.33 5.31 -24.67
CA TRP A 401 16.66 4.75 -24.92
C TRP A 401 16.92 4.66 -26.42
N ILE A 402 18.13 5.06 -26.83
CA ILE A 402 18.59 5.02 -28.21
C ILE A 402 19.27 3.68 -28.42
N GLU A 403 18.60 2.77 -29.12
CA GLU A 403 19.16 1.45 -29.42
C GLU A 403 20.23 1.54 -30.53
N TYR A 404 19.96 2.35 -31.56
CA TYR A 404 20.79 2.45 -32.74
C TYR A 404 20.58 3.77 -33.48
N TRP A 405 21.66 4.40 -33.92
CA TRP A 405 21.65 5.58 -34.77
C TRP A 405 22.40 5.35 -36.08
N GLY A 406 21.66 5.03 -37.15
CA GLY A 406 22.23 4.79 -38.48
C GLY A 406 22.28 6.02 -39.37
N THR A 407 22.61 5.81 -40.65
CA THR A 407 22.62 6.89 -41.66
C THR A 407 21.22 7.25 -42.16
N SER A 408 20.27 6.30 -42.14
CA SER A 408 18.91 6.48 -42.67
C SER A 408 17.85 6.61 -41.58
N TYR A 409 18.00 5.86 -40.48
CA TYR A 409 17.03 5.80 -39.39
C TYR A 409 17.73 5.72 -38.03
N VAL A 410 17.05 6.23 -37.01
CA VAL A 410 17.35 6.02 -35.59
C VAL A 410 16.25 5.17 -34.96
N TRP A 411 16.65 4.27 -34.08
CA TRP A 411 15.78 3.36 -33.33
C TRP A 411 15.74 3.82 -31.88
N VAL A 412 14.57 4.28 -31.42
CA VAL A 412 14.39 4.83 -30.07
C VAL A 412 13.24 4.12 -29.36
N TRP A 413 13.52 3.57 -28.19
CA TRP A 413 12.50 2.99 -27.32
C TRP A 413 11.86 4.07 -26.44
N ILE A 414 10.54 4.01 -26.27
CA ILE A 414 9.78 4.83 -25.33
C ILE A 414 8.69 4.00 -24.63
N LYS A 415 8.17 4.50 -23.52
CA LYS A 415 6.84 4.11 -23.02
C LYS A 415 5.81 5.09 -23.54
N ALA A 416 4.82 4.60 -24.27
CA ALA A 416 3.79 5.44 -24.86
C ALA A 416 2.90 6.05 -23.76
N SER A 417 2.83 7.39 -23.72
CA SER A 417 1.90 8.14 -22.85
C SER A 417 0.88 8.98 -23.64
N GLY A 418 0.92 8.85 -24.96
CA GLY A 418 0.03 9.53 -25.90
C GLY A 418 0.47 9.32 -27.34
N THR A 419 -0.09 10.11 -28.25
CA THR A 419 0.24 10.09 -29.69
C THR A 419 1.27 11.13 -30.09
N ASP A 420 1.52 12.14 -29.26
CA ASP A 420 2.28 13.32 -29.65
C ASP A 420 3.43 13.61 -28.68
N TYR A 421 4.62 13.78 -29.24
CA TYR A 421 5.89 13.98 -28.52
C TYR A 421 6.66 15.16 -29.10
N THR A 422 7.53 15.77 -28.30
CA THR A 422 8.47 16.80 -28.73
C THR A 422 9.88 16.35 -28.42
N ILE A 423 10.71 16.24 -29.45
CA ILE A 423 12.12 15.88 -29.32
C ILE A 423 12.99 17.12 -29.45
N TYR A 424 13.74 17.40 -28.40
CA TYR A 424 14.73 18.46 -28.33
C TYR A 424 16.11 17.90 -28.67
N PHE A 425 16.92 18.65 -29.41
CA PHE A 425 18.25 18.19 -29.83
C PHE A 425 19.25 19.34 -30.10
N THR A 426 20.54 19.03 -30.13
CA THR A 426 21.63 20.01 -30.29
C THR A 426 22.87 19.41 -30.97
N ASP A 427 23.77 20.28 -31.42
CA ASP A 427 25.07 19.94 -32.04
C ASP A 427 26.21 19.81 -31.01
N ASN A 428 25.92 20.07 -29.73
CA ASN A 428 26.92 20.09 -28.68
C ASN A 428 27.10 18.69 -28.05
N PRO A 429 28.28 18.05 -28.22
CA PRO A 429 28.55 16.71 -27.71
C PRO A 429 28.45 16.56 -26.19
N SER A 430 28.54 17.65 -25.42
CA SER A 430 28.42 17.57 -23.95
C SER A 430 27.06 17.09 -23.45
N TYR A 431 26.04 17.08 -24.31
CA TYR A 431 24.69 16.60 -24.01
C TYR A 431 24.40 15.23 -24.63
N ALA A 432 25.40 14.58 -25.23
CA ALA A 432 25.22 13.23 -25.76
C ALA A 432 24.81 12.28 -24.64
N THR A 433 23.67 11.61 -24.84
CA THR A 433 23.15 10.58 -23.95
C THR A 433 22.72 9.38 -24.78
N ASP A 434 22.72 8.19 -24.18
CA ASP A 434 22.09 7.02 -24.78
C ASP A 434 20.60 6.89 -24.38
N GLY A 435 20.11 7.74 -23.48
CA GLY A 435 18.70 7.74 -23.08
C GLY A 435 18.40 8.66 -21.89
N TYR A 436 17.16 8.60 -21.40
CA TYR A 436 16.72 9.22 -20.16
C TYR A 436 15.84 8.24 -19.41
N ASN A 437 16.11 8.00 -18.12
CA ASN A 437 15.32 7.10 -17.28
C ASN A 437 15.05 5.73 -17.95
N LYS A 438 16.03 5.23 -18.71
CA LYS A 438 15.93 4.02 -19.54
C LYS A 438 15.69 2.75 -18.70
N GLU A 439 16.10 2.76 -17.43
CA GLU A 439 15.82 1.73 -16.44
C GLU A 439 14.31 1.54 -16.17
N TYR A 440 13.48 2.52 -16.50
CA TYR A 440 12.03 2.42 -16.38
C TYR A 440 11.34 1.86 -17.64
N LEU A 441 12.08 1.63 -18.75
CA LEU A 441 11.52 1.06 -19.99
C LEU A 441 11.42 -0.45 -19.93
N PHE A 442 12.48 -1.09 -19.48
CA PHE A 442 12.69 -2.53 -19.51
C PHE A 442 12.66 -3.12 -18.10
N TRP A 443 12.51 -4.44 -17.99
CA TRP A 443 12.73 -5.13 -16.71
C TRP A 443 14.21 -5.16 -16.35
N LEU A 444 15.08 -5.22 -17.37
CA LEU A 444 16.51 -5.06 -17.23
C LEU A 444 17.05 -4.30 -18.43
N ILE A 445 17.97 -3.36 -18.20
CA ILE A 445 18.84 -2.77 -19.21
C ILE A 445 20.23 -2.62 -18.60
N ASP A 446 21.23 -3.13 -19.30
CA ASP A 446 22.63 -2.92 -18.96
C ASP A 446 23.40 -2.55 -20.23
N THR A 447 24.03 -1.38 -20.21
CA THR A 447 24.89 -0.87 -21.28
C THR A 447 26.37 -0.99 -20.91
N PHE A 448 26.68 -1.74 -19.84
CA PHE A 448 28.04 -2.09 -19.39
C PHE A 448 28.98 -0.88 -19.18
N GLU A 449 28.39 0.27 -18.86
CA GLU A 449 29.10 1.50 -18.55
C GLU A 449 29.77 1.42 -17.17
N GLY A 450 31.01 1.91 -17.08
CA GLY A 450 31.79 1.94 -15.84
C GLY A 450 32.91 0.89 -15.76
N THR A 451 33.38 0.60 -14.54
CA THR A 451 34.59 -0.23 -14.30
C THR A 451 34.32 -1.52 -13.54
N THR A 452 33.07 -1.76 -13.11
CA THR A 452 32.67 -2.96 -12.35
C THR A 452 31.28 -3.41 -12.76
N ILE A 453 31.08 -4.73 -12.89
CA ILE A 453 29.78 -5.33 -13.18
C ILE A 453 28.77 -4.95 -12.09
N ASN A 454 27.55 -4.58 -12.49
CA ASN A 454 26.50 -4.15 -11.59
C ASN A 454 25.95 -5.34 -10.75
N PRO A 455 26.22 -5.39 -9.43
CA PRO A 455 25.79 -6.49 -8.58
C PRO A 455 24.31 -6.41 -8.17
N VAL A 456 23.55 -5.43 -8.70
CA VAL A 456 22.09 -5.37 -8.57
C VAL A 456 21.42 -6.11 -9.73
N LEU A 457 22.07 -6.15 -10.90
CA LEU A 457 21.52 -6.81 -12.09
C LEU A 457 22.06 -8.23 -12.27
N TRP A 458 23.33 -8.45 -11.95
CA TRP A 458 24.04 -9.70 -12.31
C TRP A 458 24.71 -10.40 -11.13
N ASN A 459 24.56 -11.71 -11.09
CA ASN A 459 25.49 -12.61 -10.43
C ASN A 459 26.69 -12.82 -11.37
N ASN A 460 27.87 -12.37 -10.96
CA ASN A 460 29.10 -12.66 -11.69
C ASN A 460 29.61 -14.06 -11.33
N LEU A 461 29.55 -14.99 -12.28
CA LEU A 461 29.80 -16.41 -12.07
C LEU A 461 31.13 -16.88 -12.66
N ALA A 462 31.76 -16.06 -13.51
CA ALA A 462 33.03 -16.35 -14.15
C ALA A 462 33.98 -15.15 -14.16
N ASP A 463 34.95 -15.15 -15.08
CA ASP A 463 36.01 -14.16 -15.24
C ASP A 463 35.63 -13.01 -16.19
N ALA A 464 34.34 -12.71 -16.34
CA ALA A 464 33.88 -11.56 -17.11
C ALA A 464 34.20 -10.24 -16.40
N TYR A 465 34.55 -9.21 -17.16
CA TYR A 465 34.92 -7.90 -16.65
C TYR A 465 34.55 -6.77 -17.61
N LEU A 466 34.47 -5.54 -17.11
CA LEU A 466 34.26 -4.35 -17.95
C LEU A 466 35.61 -3.79 -18.40
N ASP A 467 35.78 -3.49 -19.68
CA ASP A 467 37.03 -2.93 -20.22
C ASP A 467 37.24 -1.44 -19.89
N GLY A 468 36.25 -0.80 -19.27
CA GLY A 468 36.26 0.64 -18.95
C GLY A 468 35.90 1.54 -20.13
N SER A 469 35.45 0.97 -21.25
CA SER A 469 35.01 1.66 -22.46
C SER A 469 33.58 1.31 -22.90
N GLY A 470 32.76 0.82 -21.96
CA GLY A 470 31.35 0.52 -22.20
C GLY A 470 31.08 -0.90 -22.72
N HIS A 471 32.04 -1.82 -22.59
CA HIS A 471 31.83 -3.20 -23.02
C HIS A 471 32.07 -4.20 -21.89
N LEU A 472 31.19 -5.19 -21.81
CA LEU A 472 31.45 -6.43 -21.09
C LEU A 472 32.34 -7.32 -21.94
N VAL A 473 33.50 -7.68 -21.38
CA VAL A 473 34.44 -8.62 -21.94
C VAL A 473 34.22 -9.97 -21.28
N VAL A 474 33.87 -10.97 -22.08
CA VAL A 474 33.79 -12.37 -21.65
C VAL A 474 34.97 -13.12 -22.27
N PRO A 475 36.04 -13.41 -21.49
CA PRO A 475 37.22 -14.10 -22.02
C PRO A 475 36.87 -15.43 -22.67
N GLY A 476 37.57 -15.81 -23.74
CA GLY A 476 37.43 -17.16 -24.30
C GLY A 476 37.89 -18.26 -23.33
N GLY A 477 37.46 -19.50 -23.55
CA GLY A 477 37.78 -20.66 -22.72
C GLY A 477 36.84 -21.83 -22.98
N ALA A 478 36.75 -22.74 -22.00
CA ALA A 478 35.71 -23.75 -21.99
C ALA A 478 34.34 -23.13 -21.66
N GLU A 479 33.27 -23.80 -22.08
CA GLU A 479 31.86 -23.54 -21.73
C GLU A 479 31.69 -22.88 -20.36
N LYS A 480 31.10 -21.69 -20.36
CA LYS A 480 30.78 -20.98 -19.11
C LYS A 480 29.59 -20.04 -19.23
N LEU A 481 28.85 -19.98 -18.12
CA LEU A 481 27.91 -18.92 -17.79
C LEU A 481 28.67 -17.76 -17.13
N ALA A 482 28.81 -16.67 -17.87
CA ALA A 482 29.58 -15.51 -17.43
C ALA A 482 28.82 -14.69 -16.39
N LEU A 483 27.61 -14.27 -16.74
CA LEU A 483 26.70 -13.51 -15.89
C LEU A 483 25.33 -14.18 -15.88
N GLN A 484 24.59 -14.10 -14.77
CA GLN A 484 23.19 -14.51 -14.67
C GLN A 484 22.38 -13.43 -13.97
N THR A 485 21.16 -13.15 -14.42
CA THR A 485 20.29 -12.18 -13.76
C THR A 485 20.08 -12.53 -12.28
N ILE A 486 20.06 -11.52 -11.43
CA ILE A 486 19.75 -11.67 -10.00
C ILE A 486 18.27 -11.99 -9.84
N ASP A 487 17.42 -11.18 -10.45
CA ASP A 487 15.99 -11.38 -10.47
C ASP A 487 15.58 -12.34 -11.59
N SER A 488 14.55 -13.13 -11.31
CA SER A 488 13.92 -14.01 -12.28
C SER A 488 12.80 -13.26 -13.03
N ILE A 489 12.64 -13.59 -14.31
CA ILE A 489 11.73 -12.99 -15.28
C ILE A 489 10.44 -13.85 -15.38
N ASP A 490 9.27 -13.21 -15.34
CA ASP A 490 7.96 -13.87 -15.42
C ASP A 490 7.20 -13.46 -16.70
N GLY A 491 6.42 -14.37 -17.27
CA GLY A 491 5.57 -14.14 -18.44
C GLY A 491 6.27 -14.27 -19.80
N GLU A 492 5.64 -13.71 -20.84
CA GLU A 492 6.19 -13.60 -22.20
C GLU A 492 7.13 -12.39 -22.28
N PHE A 493 8.34 -12.59 -22.79
CA PHE A 493 9.36 -11.53 -22.80
C PHE A 493 10.31 -11.65 -23.99
N PHE A 494 11.09 -10.60 -24.22
CA PHE A 494 12.19 -10.62 -25.17
C PHE A 494 13.50 -10.26 -24.46
N VAL A 495 14.59 -10.80 -24.99
CA VAL A 495 15.96 -10.38 -24.67
C VAL A 495 16.57 -9.85 -25.95
N ARG A 496 16.99 -8.58 -25.96
CA ARG A 496 17.80 -8.02 -27.04
C ARG A 496 19.20 -7.73 -26.53
N PHE A 497 20.20 -8.00 -27.33
CA PHE A 497 21.58 -7.73 -26.96
C PHE A 497 22.41 -7.42 -28.20
N ARG A 498 23.51 -6.71 -27.99
CA ARG A 498 24.47 -6.37 -29.04
C ARG A 498 25.83 -6.95 -28.68
N MET A 499 26.36 -7.80 -29.55
CA MET A 499 27.62 -8.51 -29.31
C MET A 499 28.49 -8.61 -30.55
N LYS A 500 29.79 -8.89 -30.35
CA LYS A 500 30.74 -9.26 -31.41
C LYS A 500 31.85 -10.20 -30.91
N PRO A 501 32.51 -10.94 -31.81
CA PRO A 501 33.76 -11.62 -31.52
C PRO A 501 34.97 -10.68 -31.47
N ASP A 502 36.04 -11.10 -30.79
CA ASP A 502 37.37 -10.47 -30.90
C ASP A 502 37.97 -10.64 -32.31
N LEU A 503 37.71 -11.77 -32.98
CA LEU A 503 38.29 -12.13 -34.27
C LEU A 503 37.23 -12.57 -35.27
N THR A 504 37.23 -11.94 -36.45
CA THR A 504 36.22 -12.08 -37.52
C THR A 504 36.25 -13.41 -38.27
N SER A 505 36.93 -14.46 -37.79
CA SER A 505 37.19 -15.67 -38.59
C SER A 505 37.22 -16.97 -37.80
N LEU A 506 36.79 -16.95 -36.54
CA LEU A 506 36.84 -18.12 -35.65
C LEU A 506 35.43 -18.40 -35.11
N ASP A 507 35.25 -19.63 -34.62
CA ASP A 507 34.09 -20.07 -33.86
C ASP A 507 33.80 -19.07 -32.71
N PHE A 508 32.57 -18.53 -32.68
CA PHE A 508 32.16 -17.45 -31.81
C PHE A 508 31.34 -17.93 -30.60
N ASP A 509 30.60 -19.04 -30.73
CA ASP A 509 29.82 -19.76 -29.71
C ASP A 509 29.46 -18.95 -28.45
N SER A 510 28.83 -17.80 -28.66
CA SER A 510 28.48 -16.85 -27.60
C SER A 510 27.10 -16.27 -27.83
N GLY A 511 26.46 -15.85 -26.75
CA GLY A 511 25.12 -15.27 -26.78
C GLY A 511 24.50 -15.27 -25.39
N ILE A 512 23.25 -15.74 -25.29
CA ILE A 512 22.51 -15.77 -24.03
C ILE A 512 22.00 -17.17 -23.67
N GLU A 513 21.79 -17.42 -22.38
CA GLU A 513 21.13 -18.61 -21.85
C GLU A 513 19.82 -18.21 -21.15
N THR A 514 18.79 -19.05 -21.25
CA THR A 514 17.64 -19.02 -20.35
C THR A 514 17.61 -20.28 -19.50
N GLU A 515 17.58 -20.12 -18.17
CA GLU A 515 17.39 -21.20 -17.20
C GLU A 515 15.96 -21.14 -16.68
N PHE A 516 15.21 -22.22 -16.85
CA PHE A 516 13.83 -22.30 -16.40
C PHE A 516 13.51 -23.61 -15.71
N ASN A 517 12.57 -23.53 -14.79
CA ASN A 517 12.04 -24.69 -14.14
C ASN A 517 10.86 -25.24 -14.96
N TYR A 518 10.70 -26.55 -15.04
CA TYR A 518 9.55 -27.18 -15.67
C TYR A 518 9.02 -28.31 -14.81
N THR A 519 7.74 -28.58 -15.03
CA THR A 519 7.00 -29.54 -14.24
C THR A 519 6.99 -30.89 -14.94
N GLU A 520 7.45 -31.94 -14.25
CA GLU A 520 7.39 -33.32 -14.73
C GLU A 520 6.49 -34.14 -13.82
N THR A 521 5.53 -34.87 -14.40
CA THR A 521 4.68 -35.78 -13.64
C THR A 521 5.31 -37.17 -13.61
N GLN A 522 5.74 -37.63 -12.44
CA GLN A 522 6.30 -38.97 -12.23
C GLN A 522 5.31 -39.88 -11.50
N ALA A 523 5.26 -41.15 -11.91
CA ALA A 523 4.52 -42.17 -11.18
C ALA A 523 5.29 -42.59 -9.92
N LEU A 524 4.65 -42.53 -8.74
CA LEU A 524 5.27 -42.88 -7.46
C LEU A 524 5.48 -44.40 -7.29
N GLY A 525 4.79 -45.22 -8.09
CA GLY A 525 4.73 -46.68 -7.95
C GLY A 525 3.88 -47.11 -6.76
N ASP A 526 3.70 -48.42 -6.59
CA ASP A 526 2.91 -48.96 -5.48
C ASP A 526 3.68 -48.88 -4.14
N TYR A 527 2.94 -48.56 -3.06
CA TYR A 527 3.50 -48.51 -1.72
C TYR A 527 2.48 -48.96 -0.67
N LEU A 528 2.99 -49.43 0.48
CA LEU A 528 2.21 -49.69 1.69
C LEU A 528 2.25 -48.47 2.59
N LYS A 529 1.08 -48.00 3.03
CA LYS A 529 0.96 -47.04 4.15
C LYS A 529 0.79 -47.81 5.44
N VAL A 530 1.70 -47.61 6.39
CA VAL A 530 1.72 -48.28 7.69
C VAL A 530 1.48 -47.25 8.77
N VAL A 531 0.32 -47.32 9.42
CA VAL A 531 0.03 -46.56 10.64
C VAL A 531 0.37 -47.45 11.83
N ILE A 532 1.36 -47.03 12.59
CA ILE A 532 1.86 -47.67 13.80
C ILE A 532 1.11 -47.03 14.98
N ASN A 533 0.49 -47.85 15.82
CA ASN A 533 -0.11 -47.43 17.07
C ASN A 533 0.58 -48.14 18.25
N TYR A 534 0.82 -47.43 19.34
CA TYR A 534 1.33 -47.97 20.59
C TYR A 534 0.37 -47.64 21.73
N ASP A 535 -0.21 -48.67 22.35
CA ASP A 535 -1.19 -48.56 23.43
C ASP A 535 -0.68 -49.28 24.70
N GLY A 536 0.25 -48.64 25.42
CA GLY A 536 0.98 -49.29 26.52
C GLY A 536 1.37 -48.34 27.66
N PRO A 537 2.33 -48.75 28.51
CA PRO A 537 2.94 -47.89 29.52
C PRO A 537 3.51 -46.59 28.93
N GLN A 538 3.73 -45.58 29.78
CA GLN A 538 4.32 -44.33 29.32
C GLN A 538 5.75 -44.55 28.82
N LEU A 539 6.04 -44.14 27.58
CA LEU A 539 7.38 -44.17 27.02
C LEU A 539 8.25 -43.05 27.62
N ALA A 540 9.50 -43.37 27.94
CA ALA A 540 10.46 -42.39 28.46
C ALA A 540 11.06 -41.49 27.37
N ASP A 541 11.04 -41.96 26.12
CA ASP A 541 11.52 -41.25 24.94
C ASP A 541 10.69 -41.67 23.72
N THR A 542 10.22 -40.70 22.94
CA THR A 542 9.37 -40.91 21.76
C THR A 542 10.06 -40.52 20.46
N THR A 543 11.32 -40.07 20.52
CA THR A 543 12.08 -39.63 19.36
C THR A 543 13.03 -40.72 18.88
N ASN A 544 13.18 -40.88 17.55
CA ASN A 544 14.11 -41.83 16.94
C ASN A 544 14.02 -43.23 17.56
N VAL A 545 12.80 -43.69 17.79
CA VAL A 545 12.49 -44.97 18.43
C VAL A 545 12.56 -46.06 17.36
N GLN A 546 13.23 -47.16 17.68
CA GLN A 546 13.28 -48.33 16.81
C GLN A 546 12.01 -49.14 16.98
N VAL A 547 11.24 -49.26 15.91
CA VAL A 547 9.94 -49.91 15.89
C VAL A 547 9.98 -51.07 14.89
N PRO A 548 9.62 -52.30 15.29
CA PRO A 548 9.41 -53.38 14.34
C PRO A 548 8.07 -53.15 13.62
N ILE A 549 8.02 -53.41 12.32
CA ILE A 549 6.77 -53.43 11.53
C ILE A 549 6.56 -54.86 11.08
N ARG A 550 5.44 -55.44 11.51
CA ARG A 550 5.08 -56.83 11.18
C ARG A 550 4.14 -56.84 9.98
N LEU A 551 4.64 -57.32 8.85
CA LEU A 551 3.89 -57.48 7.62
C LEU A 551 3.31 -58.89 7.56
N SER A 552 2.01 -59.01 7.28
CA SER A 552 1.34 -60.30 7.10
C SER A 552 1.67 -60.94 5.75
N ALA A 553 1.34 -62.23 5.58
CA ALA A 553 1.43 -62.94 4.30
C ALA A 553 0.74 -62.20 3.14
N GLU A 554 -0.38 -61.51 3.42
CA GLU A 554 -1.09 -60.70 2.41
C GLU A 554 -0.24 -59.49 2.00
N ASN A 555 0.30 -58.75 2.97
CA ASN A 555 1.08 -57.53 2.72
C ASN A 555 2.39 -57.78 1.95
N VAL A 556 2.98 -58.98 2.06
CA VAL A 556 4.24 -59.31 1.38
C VAL A 556 4.04 -60.05 0.06
N SER A 557 2.82 -60.48 -0.27
CA SER A 557 2.53 -61.38 -1.40
C SER A 557 2.91 -60.82 -2.77
N ASN A 558 2.83 -59.49 -2.94
CA ASN A 558 3.12 -58.78 -4.19
C ASN A 558 4.49 -58.09 -4.21
N ILE A 559 5.35 -58.38 -3.22
CA ILE A 559 6.67 -57.75 -3.06
C ILE A 559 7.77 -58.72 -3.44
N ASN A 560 8.56 -58.34 -4.45
CA ASN A 560 9.77 -59.05 -4.86
C ASN A 560 10.73 -59.19 -3.67
N SER A 561 11.06 -60.43 -3.35
CA SER A 561 11.88 -60.77 -2.19
C SER A 561 12.67 -62.06 -2.40
N ASP A 562 13.74 -62.20 -1.64
CA ASP A 562 14.53 -63.42 -1.52
C ASP A 562 14.54 -63.87 -0.04
N PRO A 563 13.65 -64.82 0.31
CA PRO A 563 13.57 -65.35 1.67
C PRO A 563 14.85 -66.05 2.16
N SER A 564 15.73 -66.51 1.26
CA SER A 564 16.97 -67.19 1.65
C SER A 564 18.03 -66.22 2.19
N THR A 565 17.92 -64.94 1.84
CA THR A 565 18.85 -63.88 2.25
C THR A 565 18.18 -62.77 3.08
N ASN A 566 16.88 -62.90 3.38
CA ASN A 566 16.06 -61.88 4.03
C ASN A 566 16.15 -60.52 3.33
N ARG A 567 16.10 -60.52 2.00
CA ARG A 567 16.15 -59.30 1.17
C ARG A 567 14.82 -59.07 0.48
N ALA A 568 14.42 -57.81 0.36
CA ALA A 568 13.23 -57.42 -0.40
C ALA A 568 13.51 -56.15 -1.20
N GLU A 569 12.75 -55.94 -2.28
CA GLU A 569 12.86 -54.74 -3.12
C GLU A 569 12.08 -53.58 -2.51
N ILE A 570 12.47 -53.13 -1.32
CA ILE A 570 11.76 -52.08 -0.58
C ILE A 570 12.63 -50.85 -0.29
N LEU A 571 11.96 -49.71 -0.16
CA LEU A 571 12.46 -48.47 0.42
C LEU A 571 11.40 -47.94 1.40
N VAL A 572 11.84 -47.33 2.49
CA VAL A 572 10.93 -46.79 3.54
C VAL A 572 11.03 -45.28 3.58
N TYR A 573 9.91 -44.60 3.79
CA TYR A 573 9.79 -43.15 3.81
C TYR A 573 8.94 -42.67 4.98
N SER A 574 9.21 -41.46 5.46
CA SER A 574 8.42 -40.82 6.52
C SER A 574 7.20 -40.04 6.01
N ASP A 575 7.10 -39.85 4.68
CA ASP A 575 6.05 -39.04 4.05
C ASP A 575 5.39 -39.77 2.87
N GLU A 576 4.13 -39.42 2.62
CA GLU A 576 3.28 -40.01 1.57
C GLU A 576 3.77 -39.72 0.16
N LEU A 577 4.57 -38.67 0.00
CA LEU A 577 5.16 -38.25 -1.26
C LEU A 577 6.50 -38.94 -1.57
N LEU A 578 6.94 -39.85 -0.69
CA LEU A 578 8.14 -40.67 -0.82
C LEU A 578 9.42 -39.83 -1.03
N GLN A 579 9.54 -38.67 -0.37
CA GLN A 579 10.69 -37.77 -0.52
C GLN A 579 11.76 -38.00 0.55
N ASN A 580 11.35 -38.32 1.77
CA ASN A 580 12.23 -38.43 2.92
C ASN A 580 12.45 -39.91 3.27
N GLN A 581 13.47 -40.49 2.63
CA GLN A 581 13.83 -41.89 2.86
C GLN A 581 14.32 -42.09 4.30
N MET A 582 13.86 -43.16 4.93
CA MET A 582 14.21 -43.57 6.28
C MET A 582 15.11 -44.81 6.26
N PRO A 583 16.04 -44.95 7.23
CA PRO A 583 16.76 -46.18 7.41
C PRO A 583 15.80 -47.28 7.89
N PHE A 584 16.01 -48.49 7.36
CA PHE A 584 15.30 -49.69 7.76
C PHE A 584 16.26 -50.88 7.81
N TRP A 585 15.82 -51.96 8.46
CA TRP A 585 16.52 -53.25 8.44
C TRP A 585 15.52 -54.40 8.45
N ILE A 586 15.72 -55.38 7.57
CA ILE A 586 14.87 -56.56 7.45
C ILE A 586 15.46 -57.66 8.33
N GLU A 587 14.71 -58.00 9.38
CA GLU A 587 15.11 -59.10 10.29
C GLU A 587 14.86 -60.44 9.62
N TYR A 588 13.63 -60.65 9.14
CA TYR A 588 13.24 -61.81 8.36
C TYR A 588 12.21 -61.44 7.29
N TRP A 589 12.19 -62.22 6.22
CA TRP A 589 11.19 -62.14 5.15
C TRP A 589 10.90 -63.53 4.59
N ASP A 590 9.66 -64.01 4.68
CA ASP A 590 9.24 -65.28 4.11
C ASP A 590 7.79 -65.25 3.59
N THR A 591 7.26 -66.40 3.17
CA THR A 591 5.90 -66.50 2.61
C THR A 591 4.78 -66.29 3.62
N ASN A 592 5.06 -66.36 4.92
CA ASN A 592 4.10 -66.16 6.00
C ASN A 592 4.09 -64.70 6.51
N GLY A 593 5.10 -63.90 6.15
CA GLY A 593 5.19 -62.48 6.49
C GLY A 593 6.62 -61.97 6.56
N ALA A 594 6.78 -60.75 7.07
CA ALA A 594 8.10 -60.14 7.28
C ALA A 594 8.13 -59.26 8.53
N GLN A 595 9.32 -59.05 9.09
CA GLN A 595 9.56 -58.05 10.12
C GLN A 595 10.62 -57.05 9.66
N VAL A 596 10.18 -55.80 9.50
CA VAL A 596 11.01 -54.68 9.05
C VAL A 596 11.15 -53.67 10.18
N TRP A 597 12.37 -53.42 10.62
CA TRP A 597 12.67 -52.43 11.64
C TRP A 597 12.88 -51.05 11.01
N VAL A 598 12.30 -50.02 11.62
CA VAL A 598 12.47 -48.62 11.23
C VAL A 598 12.82 -47.76 12.45
N LYS A 599 13.48 -46.62 12.22
CA LYS A 599 13.75 -45.62 13.27
C LYS A 599 12.85 -44.41 13.06
N THR A 600 11.81 -44.24 13.88
CA THR A 600 10.77 -43.22 13.68
C THR A 600 10.43 -42.46 14.96
N ASN A 601 9.74 -41.32 14.84
CA ASN A 601 9.22 -40.55 15.97
C ASN A 601 7.77 -40.98 16.25
N LEU A 602 7.49 -41.31 17.51
CA LEU A 602 6.14 -41.61 17.98
C LEU A 602 5.48 -40.34 18.52
N THR A 603 4.26 -40.05 18.08
CA THR A 603 3.48 -38.88 18.49
C THR A 603 2.48 -39.27 19.56
N TYR A 604 2.52 -38.63 20.72
CA TYR A 604 1.56 -38.86 21.80
C TYR A 604 0.16 -38.36 21.41
N THR A 605 -0.85 -39.23 21.47
CA THR A 605 -2.24 -38.92 21.06
C THR A 605 -3.22 -38.89 22.23
N GLY A 606 -2.83 -39.36 23.41
CA GLY A 606 -3.64 -39.28 24.63
C GLY A 606 -3.39 -40.41 25.62
N ARG A 607 -4.20 -40.48 26.67
CA ARG A 607 -4.19 -41.61 27.61
C ARG A 607 -5.60 -41.99 28.04
N THR A 608 -5.83 -43.27 28.30
CA THR A 608 -7.08 -43.80 28.84
C THR A 608 -6.86 -44.51 30.17
N TRP A 609 -7.91 -44.58 30.99
CA TRP A 609 -7.89 -45.31 32.25
C TRP A 609 -8.62 -46.65 32.08
N SER A 610 -7.88 -47.76 32.20
CA SER A 610 -8.43 -49.12 32.13
C SER A 610 -7.75 -50.01 33.17
N GLY A 611 -8.08 -49.81 34.44
CA GLY A 611 -7.41 -50.51 35.55
C GLY A 611 -5.95 -50.06 35.78
N GLY A 612 -5.52 -49.03 35.07
CA GLY A 612 -4.20 -48.41 35.03
C GLY A 612 -4.19 -47.35 33.91
N TRP A 613 -3.16 -46.51 33.86
CA TRP A 613 -2.98 -45.55 32.75
C TRP A 613 -2.40 -46.26 31.52
N VAL A 614 -3.11 -46.22 30.40
CA VAL A 614 -2.63 -46.64 29.08
C VAL A 614 -2.37 -45.38 28.26
N TYR A 615 -1.18 -45.26 27.69
CA TYR A 615 -0.75 -44.11 26.89
C TYR A 615 -0.75 -44.50 25.42
N HIS A 616 -1.33 -43.64 24.59
CA HIS A 616 -1.52 -43.82 23.16
C HIS A 616 -0.49 -43.00 22.39
N TYR A 617 0.21 -43.64 21.46
CA TYR A 617 1.11 -42.98 20.53
C TYR A 617 0.89 -43.49 19.12
N THR A 618 1.20 -42.67 18.12
CA THR A 618 1.06 -43.04 16.70
C THR A 618 2.23 -42.55 15.86
N ALA A 619 2.54 -43.27 14.78
CA ALA A 619 3.41 -42.84 13.71
C ALA A 619 2.94 -43.40 12.37
N THR A 620 3.24 -42.72 11.28
CA THR A 620 2.95 -43.22 9.93
C THR A 620 4.27 -43.36 9.17
N VAL A 621 4.45 -44.49 8.50
CA VAL A 621 5.55 -44.72 7.57
C VAL A 621 5.04 -45.33 6.28
N TYR A 622 5.81 -45.17 5.21
CA TYR A 622 5.44 -45.59 3.86
C TYR A 622 6.51 -46.54 3.32
N ILE A 623 6.12 -47.73 2.87
CA ILE A 623 7.03 -48.73 2.33
C ILE A 623 6.78 -48.86 0.83
N LYS A 624 7.63 -48.25 0.02
CA LYS A 624 7.64 -48.45 -1.44
C LYS A 624 8.22 -49.82 -1.73
N TYR A 625 7.59 -50.59 -2.61
CA TYR A 625 8.02 -51.95 -2.94
C TYR A 625 8.22 -52.15 -4.45
N ASN A 626 8.83 -53.28 -4.83
CA ASN A 626 9.25 -53.59 -6.21
C ASN A 626 10.15 -52.52 -6.81
N THR A 627 11.07 -51.99 -5.99
CA THR A 627 12.01 -50.92 -6.36
C THR A 627 13.12 -51.38 -7.33
N GLY A 628 13.14 -52.66 -7.70
CA GLY A 628 14.12 -53.24 -8.63
C GLY A 628 15.49 -53.55 -8.02
N THR A 629 15.68 -53.33 -6.72
CA THR A 629 16.93 -53.67 -6.01
C THR A 629 16.64 -54.41 -4.71
N LEU A 630 17.05 -55.68 -4.63
CA LEU A 630 16.97 -56.47 -3.40
C LEU A 630 17.95 -55.95 -2.34
N THR A 631 17.42 -55.59 -1.17
CA THR A 631 18.21 -55.10 -0.04
C THR A 631 17.72 -55.69 1.29
N ARG A 632 18.63 -55.80 2.27
CA ARG A 632 18.30 -56.15 3.67
C ARG A 632 18.16 -54.88 4.53
N GLY A 633 18.46 -53.71 3.99
CA GLY A 633 18.59 -52.47 4.76
C GLY A 633 19.91 -52.39 5.55
N ASN A 634 20.00 -51.43 6.46
CA ASN A 634 21.20 -51.17 7.27
C ASN A 634 20.85 -51.00 8.75
N GLY A 635 21.09 -52.04 9.54
CA GLY A 635 20.80 -52.05 10.98
C GLY A 635 21.60 -51.01 11.77
N ASP A 636 22.82 -50.65 11.34
CA ASP A 636 23.65 -49.63 12.01
C ASP A 636 23.01 -48.24 11.98
N GLN A 637 22.14 -47.96 11.00
CA GLN A 637 21.39 -46.71 10.92
C GLN A 637 20.06 -46.73 11.68
N VAL A 638 19.55 -47.92 12.02
CA VAL A 638 18.28 -48.10 12.72
C VAL A 638 18.51 -48.13 14.23
N PHE A 639 19.38 -49.02 14.71
CA PHE A 639 19.53 -49.32 16.13
C PHE A 639 20.54 -48.42 16.84
N GLU A 640 20.50 -48.38 18.17
CA GLU A 640 21.50 -47.66 18.98
C GLU A 640 22.85 -48.38 18.98
N PHE A 641 22.82 -49.69 18.72
CA PHE A 641 23.97 -50.53 18.43
C PHE A 641 23.50 -51.75 17.65
N PHE A 642 24.26 -52.17 16.64
CA PHE A 642 23.91 -53.29 15.77
C PHE A 642 25.18 -54.02 15.34
N ASP A 643 25.10 -55.35 15.33
CA ASP A 643 26.08 -56.20 14.66
C ASP A 643 25.37 -57.47 14.17
N ASP A 644 25.45 -57.75 12.87
CA ASP A 644 24.95 -58.96 12.22
C ASP A 644 26.07 -59.93 11.84
N PHE A 645 27.30 -59.66 12.31
CA PHE A 645 28.47 -60.50 12.13
C PHE A 645 28.69 -60.95 10.67
N THR A 646 28.30 -60.13 9.70
CA THR A 646 28.42 -60.46 8.27
C THR A 646 29.86 -60.35 7.73
N GLY A 647 30.77 -59.74 8.48
CA GLY A 647 32.19 -59.65 8.15
C GLY A 647 32.93 -61.00 8.21
N THR A 648 34.17 -61.05 7.73
CA THR A 648 35.02 -62.26 7.83
C THR A 648 35.75 -62.37 9.18
N THR A 649 35.69 -61.33 10.00
CA THR A 649 36.33 -61.22 11.32
C THR A 649 35.47 -60.37 12.25
N ILE A 650 35.68 -60.48 13.55
CA ILE A 650 35.02 -59.62 14.54
C ILE A 650 35.39 -58.16 14.31
N ASP A 651 34.40 -57.28 14.35
CA ASP A 651 34.61 -55.84 14.31
C ASP A 651 35.20 -55.35 15.65
N THR A 652 36.53 -55.25 15.69
CA THR A 652 37.25 -54.72 16.86
C THR A 652 37.02 -53.22 17.09
N GLY A 653 36.37 -52.51 16.18
CA GLY A 653 35.87 -51.15 16.39
C GLY A 653 34.63 -51.12 17.30
N LYS A 654 33.78 -52.16 17.22
CA LYS A 654 32.56 -52.30 18.04
C LYS A 654 32.79 -53.09 19.33
N TRP A 655 33.68 -54.08 19.30
CA TRP A 655 33.87 -55.04 20.39
C TRP A 655 35.29 -55.05 20.96
N ASP A 656 35.37 -55.16 22.29
CA ASP A 656 36.53 -55.70 22.99
C ASP A 656 36.35 -57.22 23.14
N THR A 657 37.44 -58.00 23.12
CA THR A 657 37.38 -59.47 23.09
C THR A 657 38.30 -60.12 24.13
N HIS A 658 37.95 -61.33 24.55
CA HIS A 658 38.80 -62.24 25.32
C HIS A 658 38.64 -63.68 24.82
N GLY A 659 39.73 -64.45 24.83
CA GLY A 659 39.75 -65.81 24.28
C GLY A 659 39.92 -65.80 22.76
N ASN A 660 39.24 -66.73 22.07
CA ASN A 660 39.33 -66.87 20.61
C ASN A 660 37.95 -66.80 19.94
N PRO A 661 37.17 -65.73 20.14
CA PRO A 661 35.91 -65.57 19.42
C PRO A 661 36.21 -65.38 17.91
N SER A 662 35.36 -65.91 17.05
CA SER A 662 35.53 -65.85 15.59
C SER A 662 34.20 -65.60 14.89
N VAL A 663 34.25 -65.03 13.68
CA VAL A 663 33.08 -64.94 12.80
C VAL A 663 33.23 -65.97 11.69
N ASN A 664 32.22 -66.79 11.46
CA ASN A 664 32.22 -67.81 10.43
C ASN A 664 30.81 -67.95 9.81
N ASN A 665 30.73 -67.90 8.48
CA ASN A 665 29.48 -67.98 7.72
C ASN A 665 28.40 -66.97 8.17
N GLY A 666 28.80 -65.76 8.60
CA GLY A 666 27.88 -64.74 9.10
C GLY A 666 27.46 -64.89 10.56
N TYR A 667 28.05 -65.84 11.30
CA TYR A 667 27.75 -66.04 12.72
C TYR A 667 28.98 -65.76 13.58
N LEU A 668 28.79 -65.05 14.69
CA LEU A 668 29.74 -65.03 15.79
C LEU A 668 29.73 -66.41 16.48
N GLN A 669 30.90 -67.02 16.59
CA GLN A 669 31.13 -68.24 17.34
C GLN A 669 31.94 -67.94 18.60
N LEU A 670 31.38 -68.25 19.76
CA LEU A 670 32.06 -68.15 21.05
C LEU A 670 32.41 -69.57 21.55
N PRO A 671 33.65 -70.05 21.35
CA PRO A 671 34.09 -71.32 21.92
C PRO A 671 34.33 -71.19 23.43
N SER A 672 34.47 -72.32 24.15
CA SER A 672 34.74 -72.33 25.59
C SER A 672 35.80 -71.31 26.01
N ARG A 673 35.50 -70.57 27.08
CA ARG A 673 36.32 -69.48 27.65
C ARG A 673 36.56 -68.30 26.72
N SER A 674 35.55 -67.93 25.94
CA SER A 674 35.59 -66.76 25.05
C SER A 674 34.39 -65.84 25.27
N TRP A 675 34.62 -64.52 25.19
CA TRP A 675 33.56 -63.52 25.31
C TRP A 675 33.91 -62.24 24.59
N ILE A 676 32.87 -61.46 24.31
CA ILE A 676 32.96 -60.12 23.74
C ILE A 676 32.15 -59.14 24.59
N TRP A 677 32.59 -57.89 24.65
CA TRP A 677 31.80 -56.82 25.24
C TRP A 677 31.94 -55.53 24.43
N SER A 678 30.85 -54.79 24.37
CA SER A 678 30.73 -53.60 23.54
C SER A 678 31.65 -52.49 24.02
N LYS A 679 32.21 -51.75 23.05
CA LYS A 679 32.91 -50.49 23.33
C LYS A 679 31.93 -49.36 23.62
N THR A 680 30.78 -49.40 22.97
CA THR A 680 29.63 -48.51 23.21
C THR A 680 28.99 -48.80 24.57
N THR A 681 28.46 -47.77 25.21
CA THR A 681 27.76 -47.87 26.50
C THR A 681 26.34 -47.34 26.38
N PHE A 682 25.38 -48.01 27.01
CA PHE A 682 23.94 -47.77 26.89
C PHE A 682 23.37 -47.23 28.20
N PRO A 683 22.33 -46.38 28.14
CA PRO A 683 21.70 -45.77 29.32
C PRO A 683 21.08 -46.80 30.26
N SER A 684 20.50 -46.36 31.38
CA SER A 684 19.90 -47.25 32.39
C SER A 684 18.68 -48.04 31.91
N THR A 685 18.13 -47.71 30.73
CA THR A 685 16.90 -48.30 30.22
C THR A 685 17.03 -48.55 28.72
N TYR A 686 16.98 -49.81 28.30
CA TYR A 686 17.11 -50.24 26.89
C TYR A 686 16.63 -51.69 26.74
N ILE A 687 16.48 -52.13 25.48
CA ILE A 687 16.26 -53.54 25.16
C ILE A 687 17.42 -54.02 24.29
N MET A 688 17.95 -55.19 24.61
CA MET A 688 18.96 -55.89 23.83
C MET A 688 18.33 -57.17 23.26
N ASP A 689 18.29 -57.28 21.95
CA ASP A 689 17.74 -58.42 21.23
C ASP A 689 18.85 -59.20 20.54
N ILE A 690 18.76 -60.52 20.59
CA ILE A 690 19.80 -61.44 20.14
C ILE A 690 19.15 -62.59 19.40
N ARG A 691 19.68 -62.94 18.22
CA ARG A 691 19.43 -64.24 17.58
C ARG A 691 20.61 -65.16 17.84
N GLY A 692 20.41 -66.22 18.61
CA GLY A 692 21.50 -67.12 18.96
C GLY A 692 21.09 -68.56 19.20
N LYS A 693 22.04 -69.46 18.94
CA LYS A 693 22.00 -70.88 19.30
C LYS A 693 22.91 -71.08 20.51
N LEU A 694 22.29 -71.13 21.68
CA LEU A 694 22.96 -71.33 22.96
C LEU A 694 23.38 -72.80 23.13
N VAL A 695 24.64 -73.05 23.50
CA VAL A 695 25.20 -74.40 23.65
C VAL A 695 25.90 -74.56 25.00
N ASP A 696 25.55 -75.65 25.70
CA ASP A 696 26.07 -76.02 27.01
C ASP A 696 25.95 -74.91 28.06
N ASN A 697 26.98 -74.10 28.32
CA ASN A 697 26.97 -73.07 29.36
C ASN A 697 27.38 -71.68 28.83
N PRO A 698 26.47 -70.96 28.13
CA PRO A 698 26.69 -69.61 27.66
C PRO A 698 26.22 -68.54 28.65
N GLY A 699 26.70 -67.31 28.45
CA GLY A 699 26.36 -66.16 29.29
C GLY A 699 25.93 -64.93 28.50
N ILE A 700 24.96 -64.19 29.05
CA ILE A 700 24.48 -62.91 28.51
C ILE A 700 24.77 -61.80 29.51
N MET A 701 25.50 -60.77 29.10
CA MET A 701 26.04 -59.74 30.00
C MET A 701 25.42 -58.37 29.77
N TRP A 702 25.14 -57.67 30.87
CA TRP A 702 24.68 -56.28 30.87
C TRP A 702 25.33 -55.48 32.01
N ASN A 703 25.14 -54.15 31.98
CA ASN A 703 25.62 -53.25 33.03
C ASN A 703 27.15 -53.38 33.29
N ILE A 704 27.94 -53.63 32.25
CA ILE A 704 29.39 -53.78 32.33
C ILE A 704 30.04 -52.40 32.50
N ARG A 705 30.77 -52.21 33.59
CA ARG A 705 31.59 -51.02 33.82
C ARG A 705 32.95 -51.20 33.16
N ARG A 706 33.13 -50.59 31.99
CA ARG A 706 34.38 -50.68 31.20
C ARG A 706 35.66 -50.34 31.98
N SER A 707 35.61 -49.38 32.91
CA SER A 707 36.77 -49.00 33.74
C SER A 707 37.23 -50.07 34.71
N THR A 708 36.37 -51.00 35.11
CA THR A 708 36.69 -52.03 36.12
C THR A 708 36.48 -53.46 35.63
N GLY A 709 35.83 -53.66 34.49
CA GLY A 709 35.46 -54.96 33.92
C GLY A 709 34.23 -55.62 34.54
N TRP A 710 33.81 -55.23 35.74
CA TRP A 710 32.63 -55.80 36.41
C TRP A 710 31.31 -55.45 35.70
N GLY A 711 30.52 -56.48 35.41
CA GLY A 711 29.15 -56.40 34.93
C GLY A 711 28.27 -57.51 35.49
N ARG A 712 26.99 -57.47 35.15
CA ARG A 712 26.03 -58.54 35.43
C ARG A 712 26.05 -59.55 34.29
N ILE A 713 25.91 -60.82 34.63
CA ILE A 713 25.80 -61.89 33.66
C ILE A 713 24.65 -62.81 34.07
N GLU A 714 23.83 -63.19 33.11
CA GLU A 714 23.00 -64.39 33.23
C GLU A 714 23.82 -65.55 32.68
N ASP A 715 24.24 -66.42 33.58
CA ASP A 715 24.99 -67.63 33.29
C ASP A 715 24.00 -68.79 33.12
N ILE A 716 23.87 -69.27 31.89
CA ILE A 716 22.81 -70.21 31.50
C ILE A 716 23.33 -71.64 31.61
N ASN A 717 22.54 -72.52 32.23
CA ASN A 717 22.79 -73.94 32.39
C ASN A 717 24.05 -74.27 33.23
N TYR A 718 24.42 -73.41 34.18
CA TYR A 718 25.57 -73.60 35.07
C TYR A 718 25.53 -74.94 35.86
N TYR A 719 24.33 -75.37 36.31
CA TYR A 719 24.14 -76.62 37.05
C TYR A 719 23.67 -77.80 36.17
N ASN A 720 23.72 -77.68 34.84
CA ASN A 720 23.17 -78.66 33.88
C ASN A 720 21.65 -78.88 33.99
N ASP A 721 20.89 -77.85 34.37
CA ASP A 721 19.43 -77.87 34.52
C ASP A 721 18.69 -76.97 33.52
N GLY A 722 19.41 -76.40 32.54
CA GLY A 722 18.87 -75.53 31.51
C GLY A 722 18.46 -74.13 32.00
N ARG A 723 18.76 -73.75 33.25
CA ARG A 723 18.27 -72.50 33.87
C ARG A 723 19.32 -71.39 33.88
N GLY A 724 18.85 -70.15 33.92
CA GLY A 724 19.68 -68.94 34.02
C GLY A 724 19.98 -68.53 35.47
N TYR A 725 21.22 -68.11 35.73
CA TYR A 725 21.67 -67.69 37.05
C TYR A 725 22.35 -66.32 36.99
N LEU A 726 21.92 -65.40 37.86
CA LEU A 726 22.52 -64.06 37.92
C LEU A 726 23.85 -64.08 38.70
N TRP A 727 24.92 -63.59 38.06
CA TRP A 727 26.22 -63.40 38.68
C TRP A 727 26.81 -62.02 38.41
N TRP A 728 27.86 -61.68 39.16
CA TRP A 728 28.83 -60.66 38.73
C TRP A 728 30.00 -61.33 38.05
N PHE A 729 30.33 -60.85 36.86
CA PHE A 729 31.47 -61.30 36.08
C PHE A 729 32.38 -60.13 35.73
N ASN A 730 33.69 -60.34 35.82
CA ASN A 730 34.68 -59.36 35.41
C ASN A 730 35.26 -59.74 34.04
N VAL A 731 34.89 -59.00 32.99
CA VAL A 731 35.32 -59.29 31.60
C VAL A 731 36.82 -59.12 31.37
N LEU A 732 37.54 -58.41 32.25
CA LEU A 732 38.98 -58.15 32.14
C LEU A 732 39.84 -59.18 32.89
N THR A 733 39.31 -59.76 33.97
CA THR A 733 40.08 -60.65 34.86
C THR A 733 39.48 -62.05 35.00
N SER A 734 38.33 -62.32 34.38
CA SER A 734 37.62 -63.60 34.43
C SER A 734 37.18 -64.03 35.85
N ASN A 735 37.02 -63.04 36.75
CA ASN A 735 36.64 -63.27 38.14
C ASN A 735 35.11 -63.26 38.32
N TRP A 736 34.62 -64.07 39.27
CA TRP A 736 33.20 -64.24 39.58
C TRP A 736 32.90 -63.90 41.05
N ILE A 737 31.79 -63.21 41.32
CA ILE A 737 31.28 -62.91 42.68
C ILE A 737 29.76 -63.18 42.71
N GLY A 738 29.24 -63.84 43.76
CA GLY A 738 27.83 -64.31 43.77
C GLY A 738 26.99 -64.09 45.03
N TRP A 739 25.66 -64.01 44.80
CA TRP A 739 24.48 -64.55 45.54
C TRP A 739 23.17 -64.01 44.90
N TYR A 740 21.96 -64.54 45.17
CA TYR A 740 21.27 -65.70 44.57
C TYR A 740 20.00 -65.15 43.89
N ASP A 741 19.83 -65.34 42.58
CA ASP A 741 18.51 -65.30 41.94
C ASP A 741 18.55 -66.22 40.70
N SER A 742 17.56 -67.08 40.54
CA SER A 742 17.54 -68.13 39.52
C SER A 742 16.32 -67.99 38.64
N SER A 743 16.48 -68.23 37.35
CA SER A 743 15.41 -68.23 36.36
C SER A 743 14.23 -69.11 36.77
N THR A 744 13.01 -68.75 36.36
CA THR A 744 11.80 -69.50 36.68
C THR A 744 11.53 -70.66 35.70
N THR A 745 12.13 -70.64 34.50
CA THR A 745 11.93 -71.67 33.45
C THR A 745 13.21 -72.00 32.68
N GLU A 746 13.26 -73.18 32.04
CA GLU A 746 14.43 -73.71 31.31
C GLU A 746 14.56 -73.11 29.90
N TYR A 747 15.78 -72.76 29.49
CA TYR A 747 16.12 -72.33 28.14
C TYR A 747 16.09 -73.49 27.13
N ASN A 748 15.63 -73.20 25.91
CA ASN A 748 15.82 -74.07 24.77
C ASN A 748 17.26 -73.90 24.25
N LEU A 749 18.07 -74.94 24.45
CA LEU A 749 19.47 -75.00 23.98
C LEU A 749 19.57 -75.73 22.64
N ASN A 750 20.72 -75.60 21.97
CA ASN A 750 21.09 -76.30 20.74
C ASN A 750 20.22 -76.01 19.49
N SER A 751 19.36 -75.00 19.55
CA SER A 751 18.61 -74.47 18.40
C SER A 751 18.66 -72.94 18.39
N PHE A 752 18.58 -72.32 17.22
CA PHE A 752 18.53 -70.86 17.12
C PHE A 752 17.20 -70.34 17.68
N GLN A 753 17.29 -69.43 18.64
CA GLN A 753 16.18 -68.74 19.29
C GLN A 753 16.43 -67.24 19.31
N ASN A 754 15.38 -66.45 19.43
CA ASN A 754 15.46 -65.04 19.76
C ASN A 754 15.49 -64.90 21.29
N ILE A 755 16.29 -63.98 21.77
CA ILE A 755 16.42 -63.66 23.19
C ILE A 755 16.30 -62.14 23.33
N GLU A 756 15.36 -61.70 24.14
CA GLU A 756 15.15 -60.28 24.44
C GLU A 756 15.49 -60.02 25.90
N VAL A 757 16.42 -59.11 26.14
CA VAL A 757 16.84 -58.66 27.47
C VAL A 757 16.33 -57.24 27.67
N ARG A 758 15.29 -57.09 28.50
CA ARG A 758 14.69 -55.81 28.87
C ARG A 758 15.39 -55.28 30.12
N VAL A 759 16.16 -54.20 29.99
CA VAL A 759 16.86 -53.58 31.11
C VAL A 759 16.17 -52.27 31.45
N THR A 760 15.78 -52.11 32.71
CA THR A 760 15.32 -50.83 33.28
C THR A 760 16.26 -50.39 34.40
N SER A 761 15.97 -49.25 35.03
CA SER A 761 16.76 -48.77 36.17
C SER A 761 16.76 -49.72 37.36
N SER A 762 15.74 -50.57 37.47
CA SER A 762 15.48 -51.39 38.65
C SER A 762 15.45 -52.89 38.32
N TRP A 763 14.89 -53.27 37.17
CA TRP A 763 14.63 -54.65 36.80
C TRP A 763 15.35 -55.06 35.51
N THR A 764 15.61 -56.35 35.38
CA THR A 764 16.04 -56.98 34.13
C THR A 764 15.22 -58.23 33.89
N ASP A 765 14.48 -58.24 32.79
CA ASP A 765 13.65 -59.36 32.35
C ASP A 765 14.24 -59.96 31.07
N ILE A 766 14.30 -61.28 31.00
CA ILE A 766 14.92 -62.01 29.89
C ILE A 766 13.92 -63.00 29.34
N TYR A 767 13.63 -62.86 28.05
CA TYR A 767 12.68 -63.69 27.32
C TYR A 767 13.40 -64.51 26.27
N GLN A 768 12.89 -65.71 25.99
CA GLN A 768 13.33 -66.52 24.85
C GLN A 768 12.12 -66.95 24.03
N PHE A 769 12.23 -66.87 22.71
CA PHE A 769 11.13 -67.18 21.80
C PHE A 769 11.61 -67.56 20.40
N SER A 770 10.74 -68.26 19.68
CA SER A 770 10.92 -68.56 18.24
C SER A 770 9.99 -67.72 17.36
N ASP A 771 9.00 -67.06 17.96
CA ASP A 771 7.99 -66.20 17.34
C ASP A 771 7.82 -64.96 18.22
N TRP A 772 7.92 -63.77 17.61
CA TRP A 772 7.85 -62.47 18.29
C TRP A 772 6.52 -62.19 18.99
N THR A 773 5.44 -62.88 18.60
CA THR A 773 4.14 -62.73 19.23
C THR A 773 4.00 -63.54 20.53
N ASN A 774 4.89 -64.50 20.77
CA ASN A 774 4.82 -65.45 21.89
C ASN A 774 6.14 -65.49 22.67
N LYS A 775 6.39 -64.44 23.47
CA LYS A 775 7.60 -64.32 24.31
C LYS A 775 7.48 -65.11 25.62
N ILE A 776 8.42 -66.01 25.90
CA ILE A 776 8.45 -66.79 27.15
C ILE A 776 9.46 -66.15 28.10
N LEU A 777 8.97 -65.64 29.25
CA LEU A 777 9.83 -65.12 30.31
C LEU A 777 10.68 -66.27 30.91
N ARG A 778 11.99 -66.12 30.86
CA ARG A 778 12.97 -67.06 31.43
C ARG A 778 13.40 -66.60 32.81
N SER A 779 13.79 -65.34 32.91
CA SER A 779 14.38 -64.75 34.12
C SER A 779 13.85 -63.35 34.37
N SER A 780 13.70 -63.00 35.65
CA SER A 780 13.36 -61.65 36.09
C SER A 780 14.16 -61.35 37.34
N TYR A 781 14.97 -60.28 37.30
CA TYR A 781 15.92 -59.94 38.35
C TYR A 781 15.74 -58.49 38.79
N ASN A 782 15.82 -58.23 40.11
CA ASN A 782 15.94 -56.88 40.65
C ASN A 782 17.39 -56.36 40.49
N ALA A 783 17.84 -56.30 39.23
CA ALA A 783 19.22 -56.08 38.85
C ALA A 783 19.35 -55.15 37.63
N GLY A 784 18.66 -54.02 37.68
CA GLY A 784 18.71 -52.99 36.64
C GLY A 784 20.06 -52.29 36.44
N ALA A 785 20.08 -51.32 35.54
CA ALA A 785 21.26 -50.50 35.22
C ALA A 785 21.09 -49.07 35.76
N SER A 786 22.14 -48.44 36.30
CA SER A 786 22.05 -47.11 36.92
C SER A 786 22.87 -46.02 36.22
N ASN A 787 23.66 -46.38 35.20
CA ASN A 787 24.56 -45.50 34.46
C ASN A 787 24.78 -46.04 33.04
N ASN A 788 25.44 -45.24 32.19
CA ASN A 788 25.84 -45.70 30.86
C ASN A 788 26.85 -46.86 30.96
N ARG A 789 26.48 -48.04 30.46
CA ARG A 789 27.22 -49.29 30.66
C ARG A 789 27.24 -50.16 29.41
N ALA A 790 28.30 -50.96 29.27
CA ALA A 790 28.43 -51.86 28.13
C ALA A 790 27.60 -53.16 28.33
N ILE A 791 27.32 -53.83 27.22
CA ILE A 791 26.74 -55.18 27.14
C ILE A 791 27.76 -56.18 26.57
N GLY A 792 27.49 -57.47 26.67
CA GLY A 792 28.32 -58.48 26.04
C GLY A 792 27.73 -59.89 26.04
N LEU A 793 28.46 -60.81 25.42
CA LEU A 793 28.11 -62.23 25.27
C LEU A 793 29.31 -63.09 25.67
N GLU A 794 29.05 -64.26 26.25
CA GLU A 794 30.04 -65.10 26.91
C GLU A 794 29.78 -66.59 26.64
N GLN A 795 30.86 -67.37 26.60
CA GLN A 795 30.81 -68.83 26.69
C GLN A 795 31.84 -69.31 27.71
N TRP A 796 31.37 -69.78 28.86
CA TRP A 796 32.26 -70.21 29.94
C TRP A 796 32.78 -71.61 29.69
N ASN A 797 31.87 -72.57 29.54
CA ASN A 797 32.17 -73.98 29.29
C ASN A 797 31.37 -74.53 28.11
N GLY A 798 31.95 -75.51 27.40
CA GLY A 798 31.34 -76.10 26.21
C GLY A 798 31.35 -75.17 24.98
N GLY A 799 30.25 -75.14 24.23
CA GLY A 799 30.12 -74.36 23.01
C GLY A 799 30.62 -75.07 21.72
N PRO A 800 30.76 -74.33 20.61
CA PRO A 800 30.54 -72.88 20.52
C PRO A 800 29.05 -72.53 20.51
N SER A 801 28.66 -71.50 21.27
CA SER A 801 27.40 -70.80 21.00
C SER A 801 27.57 -69.94 19.76
N GLU A 802 26.51 -69.87 18.95
CA GLU A 802 26.51 -69.18 17.66
C GLU A 802 25.50 -68.04 17.70
N TYR A 803 25.87 -66.84 17.23
CA TYR A 803 25.01 -65.66 17.22
C TYR A 803 24.95 -65.07 15.81
N ASP A 804 23.75 -64.86 15.29
CA ASP A 804 23.48 -64.33 13.96
C ASP A 804 23.50 -62.80 13.98
N TRP A 805 22.74 -62.20 14.90
CA TRP A 805 22.77 -60.76 15.10
C TRP A 805 22.49 -60.40 16.56
N LEU A 806 22.94 -59.21 16.93
CA LEU A 806 22.63 -58.54 18.18
C LEU A 806 22.34 -57.07 17.90
N PHE A 807 21.29 -56.54 18.52
CA PHE A 807 21.06 -55.10 18.51
C PHE A 807 20.55 -54.57 19.84
N VAL A 808 20.77 -53.26 20.04
CA VAL A 808 20.27 -52.50 21.19
C VAL A 808 19.34 -51.41 20.68
N ARG A 809 18.15 -51.34 21.27
CA ARG A 809 17.12 -50.35 20.96
C ARG A 809 16.65 -49.62 22.21
N LYS A 810 16.03 -48.45 22.00
CA LYS A 810 15.31 -47.76 23.07
C LYS A 810 14.21 -48.66 23.63
N TYR A 811 13.92 -48.46 24.91
CA TYR A 811 12.95 -49.28 25.62
C TYR A 811 11.53 -49.00 25.10
N LEU A 812 10.98 -49.98 24.38
CA LEU A 812 9.61 -50.01 23.90
C LEU A 812 9.13 -51.46 23.93
N GLU A 813 8.03 -51.70 24.65
CA GLU A 813 7.40 -53.02 24.76
C GLU A 813 6.51 -53.27 23.54
N ASP A 814 7.02 -54.07 22.60
CA ASP A 814 6.44 -54.29 21.26
C ASP A 814 5.16 -55.15 21.29
N GLU A 815 4.78 -55.72 22.42
CA GLU A 815 3.47 -56.34 22.65
C GLU A 815 2.31 -55.33 22.66
N TYR A 816 2.59 -54.03 22.84
CA TYR A 816 1.60 -52.96 22.81
C TYR A 816 1.50 -52.27 21.44
N LEU A 817 2.22 -52.76 20.44
CA LEU A 817 2.16 -52.25 19.08
C LEU A 817 1.05 -52.90 18.27
N ASP A 818 0.31 -52.08 17.53
CA ASP A 818 -0.66 -52.48 16.52
C ASP A 818 -0.40 -51.73 15.20
N TYR A 819 -0.75 -52.35 14.07
CA TYR A 819 -0.48 -51.78 12.75
C TYR A 819 -1.74 -51.79 11.89
N THR A 820 -2.06 -50.63 11.31
CA THR A 820 -2.99 -50.54 10.18
C THR A 820 -2.19 -50.40 8.89
N ILE A 821 -2.26 -51.40 8.02
CA ILE A 821 -1.51 -51.44 6.75
C ILE A 821 -2.51 -51.38 5.60
N THR A 822 -2.34 -50.41 4.71
CA THR A 822 -3.17 -50.25 3.50
C THR A 822 -2.29 -50.17 2.25
N GLU A 823 -2.64 -50.94 1.22
CA GLU A 823 -2.11 -50.75 -0.13
C GLU A 823 -2.69 -49.48 -0.75
N ALA A 824 -1.84 -48.62 -1.30
CA ALA A 824 -2.25 -47.43 -2.03
C ALA A 824 -1.76 -47.53 -3.50
N PRO A 825 -2.67 -47.59 -4.49
CA PRO A 825 -2.28 -47.67 -5.90
C PRO A 825 -1.93 -46.29 -6.48
N GLU A 826 -0.94 -46.30 -7.39
CA GLU A 826 -0.54 -45.25 -8.35
C GLU A 826 -0.91 -43.80 -7.99
N GLY A 827 -0.08 -43.18 -7.14
CA GLY A 827 -0.01 -41.72 -7.05
C GLY A 827 0.88 -41.15 -8.16
N THR A 828 0.51 -40.01 -8.73
CA THR A 828 1.43 -39.20 -9.53
C THR A 828 1.98 -38.08 -8.65
N GLN A 829 3.28 -37.83 -8.74
CA GLN A 829 3.92 -36.69 -8.13
C GLN A 829 4.44 -35.76 -9.22
N THR A 830 4.02 -34.52 -9.10
CA THR A 830 4.53 -33.40 -9.85
C THR A 830 5.86 -32.97 -9.25
N ILE A 831 6.96 -33.13 -9.97
CA ILE A 831 8.28 -32.66 -9.55
C ILE A 831 8.71 -31.46 -10.41
N ILE A 832 9.54 -30.60 -9.83
CA ILE A 832 10.13 -29.46 -10.53
C ILE A 832 11.54 -29.85 -10.96
N LYS A 833 11.81 -29.75 -12.26
CA LYS A 833 13.12 -29.93 -12.90
C LYS A 833 13.61 -28.58 -13.41
N THR A 834 14.91 -28.44 -13.62
CA THR A 834 15.51 -27.23 -14.20
C THR A 834 16.14 -27.60 -15.54
N ASP A 835 15.98 -26.72 -16.52
CA ASP A 835 16.53 -26.87 -17.86
C ASP A 835 17.14 -25.56 -18.36
N LYS A 836 18.02 -25.66 -19.36
CA LYS A 836 18.78 -24.54 -19.91
C LYS A 836 18.75 -24.55 -21.43
N LEU A 837 18.37 -23.42 -22.00
CA LEU A 837 18.44 -23.18 -23.45
C LEU A 837 19.46 -22.10 -23.75
N GLN A 838 20.38 -22.39 -24.66
CA GLN A 838 21.41 -21.46 -25.12
C GLN A 838 21.06 -20.93 -26.50
N PHE A 839 21.16 -19.63 -26.71
CA PHE A 839 20.94 -18.92 -27.96
C PHE A 839 22.26 -18.29 -28.38
N ILE A 840 22.97 -18.95 -29.30
CA ILE A 840 24.35 -18.59 -29.65
C ILE A 840 24.47 -18.19 -31.12
N ASP A 841 25.36 -17.25 -31.40
CA ASP A 841 25.86 -17.04 -32.76
C ASP A 841 27.18 -17.81 -32.95
N ASP A 842 27.10 -18.89 -33.72
CA ASP A 842 28.15 -19.83 -34.13
C ASP A 842 28.76 -19.40 -35.49
N ASN A 843 29.96 -19.87 -35.81
CA ASN A 843 30.57 -19.71 -37.12
C ASN A 843 30.71 -21.05 -37.85
N SER A 844 29.86 -21.24 -38.86
CA SER A 844 29.84 -22.34 -39.85
C SER A 844 31.14 -22.88 -40.46
N ALA A 845 32.30 -22.25 -40.24
CA ALA A 845 33.60 -22.79 -40.62
C ALA A 845 34.12 -23.90 -39.66
N PHE A 846 33.49 -24.06 -38.50
CA PHE A 846 33.79 -25.07 -37.49
C PHE A 846 32.58 -26.03 -37.35
N ASN A 847 32.83 -27.31 -37.11
CA ASN A 847 31.83 -28.40 -37.19
C ASN A 847 31.33 -28.83 -35.79
N ASP A 848 31.48 -27.97 -34.79
CA ASP A 848 30.76 -28.01 -33.52
C ASP A 848 29.29 -27.71 -33.80
N HIS A 849 28.40 -28.30 -33.00
CA HIS A 849 26.98 -27.95 -32.91
C HIS A 849 26.12 -27.89 -34.20
N GLY A 850 26.65 -28.28 -35.36
CA GLY A 850 25.95 -28.34 -36.65
C GLY A 850 26.57 -27.49 -37.77
N GLY A 851 27.54 -26.63 -37.47
CA GLY A 851 28.17 -25.71 -38.43
C GLY A 851 27.25 -24.55 -38.80
N ASP A 852 26.57 -24.01 -37.80
CA ASP A 852 25.45 -23.10 -37.98
C ASP A 852 25.87 -21.67 -37.65
N THR A 853 24.95 -20.70 -37.76
CA THR A 853 25.23 -19.36 -37.23
C THR A 853 24.30 -18.98 -36.11
N LEU A 854 23.00 -18.81 -36.33
CA LEU A 854 22.08 -18.77 -35.19
C LEU A 854 21.74 -20.21 -34.78
N ALA A 855 22.12 -20.63 -33.57
CA ALA A 855 21.80 -21.93 -33.02
C ALA A 855 21.06 -21.80 -31.68
N VAL A 856 20.08 -22.68 -31.47
CA VAL A 856 19.47 -22.88 -30.15
C VAL A 856 19.81 -24.26 -29.64
N LEU A 857 20.51 -24.33 -28.51
CA LEU A 857 20.97 -25.57 -27.89
C LEU A 857 20.19 -25.82 -26.60
N GLU A 858 19.98 -27.09 -26.28
CA GLU A 858 19.55 -27.54 -24.97
C GLU A 858 20.75 -28.12 -24.22
N ASN A 859 21.07 -27.54 -23.06
CA ASN A 859 22.20 -27.91 -22.21
C ASN A 859 23.51 -28.12 -23.00
N TRP A 860 23.83 -27.21 -23.93
CA TRP A 860 24.99 -27.19 -24.84
C TRP A 860 25.16 -28.40 -25.78
N THR A 861 24.43 -29.48 -25.56
CA THR A 861 24.72 -30.78 -26.18
C THR A 861 23.74 -31.12 -27.29
N ASN A 862 22.51 -30.62 -27.22
CA ASN A 862 21.44 -30.95 -28.17
C ASN A 862 21.03 -29.72 -28.98
N SER A 863 21.40 -29.68 -30.27
CA SER A 863 20.99 -28.60 -31.18
C SER A 863 19.52 -28.76 -31.58
N ILE A 864 18.69 -27.79 -31.21
CA ILE A 864 17.24 -27.79 -31.45
C ILE A 864 16.92 -27.25 -32.86
N VAL A 865 17.51 -26.12 -33.22
CA VAL A 865 17.30 -25.46 -34.51
C VAL A 865 18.49 -24.61 -34.90
N SER A 866 18.73 -24.48 -36.20
CA SER A 866 19.89 -23.78 -36.69
C SER A 866 19.74 -23.12 -38.08
N GLY A 867 20.53 -22.08 -38.35
CA GLY A 867 20.39 -21.16 -39.50
C GLY A 867 21.59 -21.07 -40.47
N ASN A 868 21.40 -20.40 -41.61
CA ASN A 868 22.37 -20.34 -42.73
C ASN A 868 23.69 -19.57 -42.45
N PRO A 869 24.79 -19.88 -43.16
CA PRO A 869 26.15 -19.43 -42.85
C PRO A 869 26.54 -18.05 -43.41
N THR A 870 26.96 -17.12 -42.53
CA THR A 870 27.72 -15.91 -42.86
C THR A 870 28.61 -15.48 -41.69
N VAL A 871 29.88 -15.16 -41.97
CA VAL A 871 30.87 -14.72 -40.98
C VAL A 871 30.71 -13.23 -40.69
N LEU A 872 30.68 -12.85 -39.41
CA LEU A 872 30.56 -11.46 -38.97
C LEU A 872 31.70 -11.08 -38.05
N GLY A 873 32.26 -9.88 -38.28
CA GLY A 873 33.38 -9.34 -37.51
C GLY A 873 33.06 -8.09 -36.72
N ASP A 874 31.84 -7.58 -36.88
CA ASP A 874 31.37 -6.32 -36.32
C ASP A 874 30.28 -6.59 -35.27
N TYR A 875 29.87 -5.55 -34.53
CA TYR A 875 28.75 -5.65 -33.60
C TYR A 875 27.43 -5.87 -34.32
N HIS A 876 26.71 -6.91 -33.90
CA HIS A 876 25.37 -7.23 -34.37
C HIS A 876 24.37 -7.21 -33.21
N ARG A 877 23.14 -6.81 -33.50
CA ARG A 877 22.00 -6.80 -32.59
C ARG A 877 21.18 -8.06 -32.79
N TYR A 878 20.95 -8.77 -31.69
CA TYR A 878 20.17 -10.00 -31.68
C TYR A 878 18.92 -9.83 -30.82
N GLN A 879 17.88 -10.59 -31.12
CA GLN A 879 16.67 -10.68 -30.33
C GLN A 879 16.29 -12.14 -30.11
N VAL A 880 16.01 -12.51 -28.87
CA VAL A 880 15.30 -13.72 -28.50
C VAL A 880 13.93 -13.33 -27.97
N VAL A 881 12.86 -13.87 -28.53
CA VAL A 881 11.50 -13.81 -27.96
C VAL A 881 11.21 -15.14 -27.28
N PHE A 882 10.71 -15.09 -26.05
CA PHE A 882 10.38 -16.25 -25.24
C PHE A 882 8.87 -16.27 -24.96
N THR A 883 8.20 -17.30 -25.47
CA THR A 883 6.72 -17.41 -25.47
C THR A 883 6.27 -18.69 -24.75
N PRO A 884 5.94 -18.60 -23.46
CA PRO A 884 5.38 -19.73 -22.73
C PRO A 884 4.03 -20.16 -23.33
N THR A 885 3.85 -21.45 -23.57
CA THR A 885 2.59 -22.03 -24.04
C THR A 885 2.04 -23.01 -22.99
N PRO A 886 0.75 -23.40 -23.05
CA PRO A 886 0.18 -24.35 -22.10
C PRO A 886 0.87 -25.72 -22.08
N THR A 887 1.64 -26.07 -23.12
CA THR A 887 2.31 -27.37 -23.26
C THR A 887 3.82 -27.26 -23.37
N GLY A 888 4.39 -26.05 -23.33
CA GLY A 888 5.77 -25.83 -23.74
C GLY A 888 6.25 -24.39 -23.66
N VAL A 889 7.32 -24.11 -24.40
CA VAL A 889 7.75 -22.77 -24.75
C VAL A 889 8.10 -22.72 -26.23
N GLU A 890 7.70 -21.64 -26.89
CA GLU A 890 8.14 -21.28 -28.23
C GLU A 890 9.14 -20.13 -28.13
N PHE A 891 10.14 -20.10 -29.01
CA PHE A 891 11.13 -19.04 -29.06
C PHE A 891 11.52 -18.68 -30.49
N ASP A 892 11.77 -17.39 -30.69
CA ASP A 892 12.26 -16.81 -31.94
C ASP A 892 13.61 -16.13 -31.69
N PHE A 893 14.67 -16.56 -32.38
CA PHE A 893 16.00 -15.97 -32.31
C PHE A 893 16.38 -15.33 -33.65
N THR A 894 16.60 -14.03 -33.66
CA THR A 894 16.78 -13.21 -34.87
C THR A 894 17.99 -12.30 -34.76
N ASP A 895 18.79 -12.21 -35.83
CA ASP A 895 19.78 -11.14 -36.05
C ASP A 895 19.06 -9.97 -36.73
N LEU A 896 18.95 -8.84 -36.02
CA LEU A 896 18.21 -7.67 -36.43
C LEU A 896 18.95 -6.83 -37.49
N ASP A 897 20.26 -7.04 -37.66
CA ASP A 897 21.10 -6.34 -38.64
C ASP A 897 21.21 -7.10 -39.97
N SER A 898 20.71 -8.34 -40.03
CA SER A 898 20.67 -9.17 -41.24
C SER A 898 19.27 -9.72 -41.52
N THR A 899 18.61 -9.20 -42.56
CA THR A 899 17.22 -9.53 -42.93
C THR A 899 16.98 -10.99 -43.36
N LEU A 900 17.98 -11.87 -43.28
CA LEU A 900 17.93 -13.26 -43.73
C LEU A 900 18.26 -14.27 -42.60
N ARG A 901 18.49 -13.83 -41.36
CA ARG A 901 18.98 -14.67 -40.26
C ARG A 901 17.99 -14.70 -39.08
N SER A 902 17.12 -15.71 -39.06
CA SER A 902 16.22 -15.98 -37.94
C SER A 902 15.94 -17.49 -37.84
N VAL A 903 15.79 -17.99 -36.62
CA VAL A 903 15.38 -19.36 -36.31
C VAL A 903 14.23 -19.35 -35.30
N THR A 904 13.29 -20.26 -35.45
CA THR A 904 12.13 -20.44 -34.56
C THR A 904 12.07 -21.90 -34.13
N SER A 905 11.88 -22.16 -32.84
CA SER A 905 11.63 -23.52 -32.34
C SER A 905 10.92 -23.48 -30.98
N GLY A 906 10.78 -24.63 -30.33
CA GLY A 906 10.18 -24.75 -29.01
C GLY A 906 10.53 -26.07 -28.32
N VAL A 907 10.21 -26.15 -27.03
CA VAL A 907 10.29 -27.39 -26.23
C VAL A 907 8.96 -27.68 -25.55
N ASP A 908 8.52 -28.94 -25.62
CA ASP A 908 7.25 -29.43 -25.04
C ASP A 908 7.39 -29.69 -23.52
N ARG A 909 7.67 -28.63 -22.74
CA ARG A 909 7.80 -28.67 -21.28
C ARG A 909 6.93 -27.60 -20.63
N GLU A 910 6.07 -27.97 -19.68
CA GLU A 910 5.27 -27.02 -18.91
C GLU A 910 6.19 -26.23 -17.97
N ILE A 911 6.62 -25.05 -18.41
CA ILE A 911 7.55 -24.19 -17.67
C ILE A 911 6.85 -23.58 -16.46
N SER A 912 7.45 -23.77 -15.28
CA SER A 912 7.15 -22.99 -14.10
C SER A 912 8.00 -21.72 -14.11
N SER A 913 7.36 -20.58 -14.33
CA SER A 913 7.93 -19.26 -14.08
C SER A 913 8.34 -19.10 -12.59
N PRO A 914 9.44 -18.40 -12.27
CA PRO A 914 10.17 -17.44 -13.11
C PRO A 914 11.52 -17.94 -13.69
N VAL A 915 11.90 -17.40 -14.86
CA VAL A 915 13.06 -17.77 -15.72
C VAL A 915 14.26 -16.88 -15.42
N LYS A 916 15.49 -17.39 -15.45
CA LYS A 916 16.70 -16.55 -15.38
C LYS A 916 17.36 -16.42 -16.75
N VAL A 917 17.95 -15.26 -17.02
CA VAL A 917 18.69 -15.00 -18.26
C VAL A 917 20.18 -14.87 -17.93
N GLY A 918 21.04 -15.37 -18.80
CA GLY A 918 22.49 -15.30 -18.61
C GLY A 918 23.24 -14.97 -19.88
N ILE A 919 24.48 -14.52 -19.73
CA ILE A 919 25.43 -14.31 -20.82
C ILE A 919 26.40 -15.48 -20.83
N ILE A 920 26.62 -16.08 -22.00
CA ILE A 920 27.34 -17.34 -22.16
C ILE A 920 28.42 -17.28 -23.23
N ILE A 921 29.40 -18.18 -23.11
CA ILE A 921 30.39 -18.45 -24.14
C ILE A 921 30.89 -19.90 -24.05
N ASP A 922 31.13 -20.54 -25.19
CA ASP A 922 31.89 -21.78 -25.35
C ASP A 922 32.87 -21.66 -26.53
N SER A 923 33.64 -20.59 -26.53
CA SER A 923 34.59 -20.28 -27.60
C SER A 923 35.98 -20.05 -27.03
N PRO A 924 37.05 -20.48 -27.73
CA PRO A 924 38.42 -20.09 -27.37
C PRO A 924 38.67 -18.58 -27.53
N ASN A 925 37.75 -17.84 -28.16
CA ASN A 925 37.86 -16.40 -28.41
C ASN A 925 37.04 -15.59 -27.41
N THR A 926 37.42 -14.33 -27.23
CA THR A 926 36.70 -13.41 -26.35
C THR A 926 35.46 -12.85 -27.05
N ALA A 927 34.35 -12.80 -26.31
CA ALA A 927 33.13 -12.12 -26.73
C ALA A 927 33.03 -10.74 -26.06
N TYR A 928 32.54 -9.76 -26.82
CA TYR A 928 32.28 -8.41 -26.36
C TYR A 928 30.79 -8.12 -26.45
N PHE A 929 30.17 -7.77 -25.32
CA PHE A 929 28.78 -7.31 -25.27
C PHE A 929 28.77 -5.80 -25.02
N ASP A 930 28.01 -5.08 -25.84
CA ASP A 930 27.84 -3.62 -25.76
C ASP A 930 26.65 -3.28 -24.86
N TRP A 931 25.52 -3.95 -25.07
CA TRP A 931 24.36 -3.81 -24.21
C TRP A 931 23.46 -5.04 -24.25
N ILE A 932 22.61 -5.18 -23.23
CA ILE A 932 21.55 -6.17 -23.15
C ILE A 932 20.31 -5.56 -22.48
N VAL A 933 19.13 -5.86 -23.02
CA VAL A 933 17.83 -5.46 -22.49
C VAL A 933 16.88 -6.64 -22.41
N ILE A 934 16.08 -6.69 -21.35
CA ILE A 934 15.03 -7.68 -21.13
C ILE A 934 13.71 -6.94 -20.91
N GLY A 935 12.74 -7.15 -21.79
CA GLY A 935 11.48 -6.42 -21.78
C GLY A 935 10.26 -7.32 -21.95
N ARG A 936 9.10 -6.81 -21.52
CA ARG A 936 7.82 -7.51 -21.67
C ARG A 936 7.39 -7.61 -23.13
N MET A 937 6.82 -8.74 -23.52
CA MET A 937 6.09 -8.90 -24.77
C MET A 937 4.55 -8.83 -24.57
N PRO A 938 3.80 -8.36 -25.59
CA PRO A 938 4.29 -7.77 -26.83
C PRO A 938 4.77 -6.32 -26.61
N TYR A 939 5.78 -5.90 -27.38
CA TYR A 939 6.07 -4.48 -27.62
C TYR A 939 5.59 -4.08 -29.02
N TYR A 940 5.37 -2.78 -29.26
CA TYR A 940 4.93 -2.27 -30.56
C TYR A 940 6.07 -1.60 -31.32
N THR A 941 6.02 -1.62 -32.65
CA THR A 941 6.96 -0.86 -33.49
C THR A 941 6.16 0.17 -34.29
N ALA A 942 6.65 1.41 -34.33
CA ALA A 942 6.16 2.45 -35.24
C ALA A 942 7.19 2.67 -36.35
N ASP A 943 6.83 2.33 -37.58
CA ASP A 943 7.71 2.46 -38.73
C ASP A 943 7.82 3.92 -39.18
N HIS A 944 8.91 4.26 -39.87
CA HIS A 944 9.15 5.61 -40.39
C HIS A 944 8.03 6.14 -41.31
N THR A 945 7.25 5.27 -41.94
CA THR A 945 6.07 5.65 -42.75
C THR A 945 4.85 6.03 -41.92
N GLU A 946 4.82 5.64 -40.65
CA GLU A 946 3.71 5.87 -39.71
C GLU A 946 3.97 7.08 -38.80
N ILE A 947 5.22 7.51 -38.69
CA ILE A 947 5.65 8.64 -37.87
C ILE A 947 5.58 9.94 -38.67
N GLN A 948 4.86 10.93 -38.15
CA GLN A 948 4.77 12.27 -38.73
C GLN A 948 5.62 13.26 -37.93
N SER A 949 6.43 14.09 -38.59
CA SER A 949 7.21 15.15 -37.95
C SER A 949 6.84 16.53 -38.47
N THR A 950 6.91 17.54 -37.59
CA THR A 950 6.80 18.95 -37.98
C THR A 950 8.13 19.49 -38.53
N GLY A 951 8.14 20.75 -38.97
CA GLY A 951 9.40 21.45 -39.22
C GLY A 951 10.23 21.62 -37.93
N VAL A 952 11.55 21.70 -38.08
CA VAL A 952 12.48 21.94 -36.97
C VAL A 952 12.39 23.39 -36.51
N GLU A 953 12.19 23.59 -35.22
CA GLU A 953 12.17 24.89 -34.55
C GLU A 953 13.53 25.16 -33.90
N SER A 954 13.94 26.44 -33.76
CA SER A 954 15.18 26.84 -33.08
C SER A 954 14.90 27.49 -31.73
N SER A 955 15.78 27.26 -30.76
CA SER A 955 15.67 27.75 -29.38
C SER A 955 15.61 29.28 -29.34
N PRO A 956 14.73 29.88 -28.51
CA PRO A 956 14.61 31.33 -28.40
C PRO A 956 15.88 31.97 -27.82
N VAL A 957 16.37 33.03 -28.45
CA VAL A 957 17.56 33.78 -27.98
C VAL A 957 17.19 34.60 -26.74
N THR A 958 17.86 34.36 -25.61
CA THR A 958 17.60 35.02 -24.32
C THR A 958 18.08 36.48 -24.33
N SER A 959 17.17 37.40 -24.02
CA SER A 959 17.49 38.77 -23.58
C SER A 959 17.39 38.83 -22.05
N ASN A 960 18.45 39.29 -21.36
CA ASN A 960 18.59 39.35 -19.91
C ASN A 960 17.66 40.35 -19.20
N THR A 961 16.35 40.16 -19.29
CA THR A 961 15.34 40.85 -18.48
C THR A 961 14.23 39.87 -18.14
N TYR A 962 14.30 39.31 -16.92
CA TYR A 962 13.31 38.38 -16.39
C TYR A 962 12.18 39.13 -15.69
N ASN A 963 10.93 38.76 -15.97
CA ASN A 963 9.77 39.25 -15.21
C ASN A 963 9.78 38.53 -13.86
N ALA A 964 10.32 39.15 -12.82
CA ALA A 964 10.40 38.54 -11.50
C ALA A 964 9.40 39.15 -10.53
N ARG A 965 9.02 38.34 -9.54
CA ARG A 965 8.01 38.68 -8.54
C ARG A 965 8.49 38.24 -7.18
N ALA A 966 8.33 39.09 -6.18
CA ALA A 966 8.60 38.77 -4.78
C ALA A 966 7.25 38.67 -4.06
N TYR A 967 6.98 37.55 -3.40
CA TYR A 967 5.78 37.30 -2.62
C TYR A 967 6.09 37.34 -1.12
N ASP A 968 5.16 37.90 -0.35
CA ASP A 968 5.06 37.75 1.11
C ASP A 968 3.79 36.95 1.42
N LEU A 969 4.00 35.76 2.00
CA LEU A 969 2.97 34.77 2.31
C LEU A 969 2.51 34.81 3.77
N GLN A 970 3.14 35.63 4.61
CA GLN A 970 2.83 35.69 6.03
C GLN A 970 1.34 36.00 6.30
N PRO A 971 0.65 36.89 5.55
CA PRO A 971 -0.77 37.14 5.79
C PRO A 971 -1.66 35.92 5.57
N LEU A 972 -1.37 35.09 4.56
CA LEU A 972 -2.07 33.82 4.32
C LEU A 972 -1.76 32.81 5.43
N ILE A 973 -0.49 32.63 5.77
CA ILE A 973 -0.06 31.72 6.85
C ILE A 973 -0.76 32.08 8.16
N SER A 974 -0.83 33.37 8.50
CA SER A 974 -1.52 33.85 9.71
C SER A 974 -3.02 33.54 9.70
N CYS A 975 -3.68 33.63 8.54
CA CYS A 975 -5.08 33.21 8.42
C CYS A 975 -5.27 31.69 8.50
N ILE A 976 -4.34 30.88 7.98
CA ILE A 976 -4.38 29.42 8.08
C ILE A 976 -4.19 28.98 9.55
N ILE A 977 -3.13 29.46 10.22
CA ILE A 977 -2.86 29.18 11.65
C ILE A 977 -4.02 29.67 12.52
N GLY A 978 -4.56 30.85 12.20
CA GLY A 978 -5.72 31.43 12.87
C GLY A 978 -7.05 30.75 12.52
N GLN A 979 -7.04 29.72 11.66
CA GLN A 979 -8.22 28.95 11.24
C GLN A 979 -9.35 29.82 10.66
N ARG A 980 -8.96 30.88 9.94
CA ARG A 980 -9.85 31.91 9.43
C ARG A 980 -10.50 31.50 8.11
N TYR A 981 -11.66 32.09 7.84
CA TYR A 981 -12.45 31.83 6.64
C TYR A 981 -12.27 32.93 5.59
N PHE A 982 -12.29 32.52 4.33
CA PHE A 982 -12.29 33.35 3.14
C PHE A 982 -13.65 33.23 2.44
N GLY A 983 -14.14 34.36 1.93
CA GLY A 983 -15.30 34.43 1.06
C GLY A 983 -14.90 34.33 -0.40
N THR A 984 -15.23 33.21 -1.06
CA THR A 984 -14.89 32.94 -2.47
C THR A 984 -16.13 32.60 -3.28
N TYR A 985 -16.12 32.85 -4.59
CA TYR A 985 -17.29 32.61 -5.44
C TYR A 985 -17.63 31.13 -5.54
N GLU A 986 -16.61 30.29 -5.70
CA GLU A 986 -16.76 28.85 -5.93
C GLU A 986 -16.68 28.02 -4.63
N GLY A 987 -16.53 28.69 -3.48
CA GLY A 987 -16.48 28.05 -2.18
C GLY A 987 -17.85 27.53 -1.73
N ILE A 988 -17.86 26.61 -0.77
CA ILE A 988 -19.10 26.01 -0.28
C ILE A 988 -19.78 26.98 0.70
N SER A 989 -20.97 27.45 0.37
CA SER A 989 -21.70 28.42 1.19
C SER A 989 -22.18 27.84 2.51
N PHE A 990 -22.54 28.70 3.47
CA PHE A 990 -23.10 28.26 4.74
C PHE A 990 -24.36 27.39 4.57
N PHE A 991 -25.22 27.69 3.58
CA PHE A 991 -26.45 26.89 3.35
C PHE A 991 -26.12 25.50 2.84
N GLU A 992 -25.15 25.39 1.94
CA GLU A 992 -24.65 24.13 1.43
C GLU A 992 -23.96 23.30 2.52
N ARG A 993 -23.34 23.95 3.52
CA ARG A 993 -22.79 23.27 4.71
C ARG A 993 -23.88 22.69 5.61
N LEU A 994 -25.07 23.32 5.68
CA LEU A 994 -26.23 22.75 6.39
C LEU A 994 -26.85 21.56 5.63
N GLU A 995 -26.62 21.48 4.33
CA GLU A 995 -27.10 20.40 3.44
C GLU A 995 -26.03 19.32 3.18
N ASN A 996 -24.78 19.58 3.55
CA ASN A 996 -23.57 18.87 3.12
C ASN A 996 -23.59 18.52 1.61
N SER A 997 -23.91 19.51 0.77
CA SER A 997 -24.10 19.31 -0.66
C SER A 997 -23.85 20.60 -1.45
N VAL A 998 -23.28 20.45 -2.64
CA VAL A 998 -22.95 21.56 -3.55
C VAL A 998 -23.98 21.76 -4.68
N THR A 999 -25.04 20.95 -4.69
CA THR A 999 -26.04 20.93 -5.79
C THR A 999 -26.75 22.26 -5.98
N ASN A 1000 -26.89 23.05 -4.93
CA ASN A 1000 -27.71 24.25 -4.90
C ASN A 1000 -26.91 25.56 -5.03
N HIS A 1001 -25.59 25.50 -5.25
CA HIS A 1001 -24.71 26.66 -5.26
C HIS A 1001 -25.23 27.79 -6.16
N ASP A 1002 -25.40 27.51 -7.45
CA ASP A 1002 -25.85 28.48 -8.45
C ASP A 1002 -27.19 29.10 -8.07
N LYS A 1003 -28.12 28.29 -7.57
CA LYS A 1003 -29.46 28.74 -7.16
C LYS A 1003 -29.36 29.73 -6.00
N TYR A 1004 -28.52 29.44 -5.01
CA TYR A 1004 -28.29 30.34 -3.88
C TYR A 1004 -27.56 31.61 -4.30
N PHE A 1005 -26.56 31.50 -5.17
CA PHE A 1005 -25.80 32.66 -5.62
C PHE A 1005 -26.65 33.59 -6.50
N GLN A 1006 -27.49 33.05 -7.39
CA GLN A 1006 -28.43 33.87 -8.17
C GLN A 1006 -29.48 34.56 -7.30
N LEU A 1007 -29.90 33.92 -6.20
CA LEU A 1007 -30.78 34.56 -5.23
C LEU A 1007 -30.06 35.71 -4.49
N ALA A 1008 -28.81 35.48 -4.07
CA ALA A 1008 -27.97 36.50 -3.43
C ALA A 1008 -27.76 37.72 -4.35
N LYS A 1009 -27.42 37.51 -5.62
CA LYS A 1009 -27.26 38.58 -6.62
C LYS A 1009 -28.49 39.48 -6.73
N ARG A 1010 -29.68 38.88 -6.84
CA ARG A 1010 -30.94 39.64 -6.90
C ARG A 1010 -31.15 40.50 -5.66
N ILE A 1011 -30.86 39.98 -4.47
CA ILE A 1011 -31.06 40.73 -3.23
C ILE A 1011 -29.97 41.79 -3.04
N GLN A 1012 -28.73 41.51 -3.43
CA GLN A 1012 -27.66 42.50 -3.45
C GLN A 1012 -27.99 43.67 -4.39
N ASP A 1013 -28.58 43.41 -5.57
CA ASP A 1013 -29.09 44.45 -6.47
C ASP A 1013 -30.19 45.30 -5.80
N GLU A 1014 -31.16 44.66 -5.15
CA GLU A 1014 -32.24 45.35 -4.43
C GLU A 1014 -31.73 46.24 -3.28
N LEU A 1015 -30.65 45.81 -2.60
CA LEU A 1015 -30.04 46.53 -1.48
C LEU A 1015 -28.93 47.51 -1.92
N GLY A 1016 -28.56 47.54 -3.19
CA GLY A 1016 -27.45 48.35 -3.70
C GLY A 1016 -26.08 47.92 -3.16
N LEU A 1017 -25.91 46.65 -2.83
CA LEU A 1017 -24.69 46.09 -2.26
C LEU A 1017 -23.81 45.49 -3.36
N LYS A 1018 -22.89 46.31 -3.89
CA LYS A 1018 -21.86 45.87 -4.86
C LYS A 1018 -20.53 46.53 -4.53
N TYR A 1019 -19.43 45.86 -4.87
CA TYR A 1019 -18.10 46.43 -4.79
C TYR A 1019 -17.53 46.54 -6.21
N GLY A 1020 -17.23 47.77 -6.66
CA GLY A 1020 -16.71 47.99 -8.01
C GLY A 1020 -17.64 47.55 -9.16
N GLY A 1021 -18.94 47.30 -8.89
CA GLY A 1021 -19.89 46.75 -9.86
C GLY A 1021 -20.05 45.23 -9.81
N GLU A 1022 -19.21 44.54 -9.04
CA GLU A 1022 -19.24 43.10 -8.80
C GLU A 1022 -20.04 42.74 -7.54
N TYR A 1023 -20.55 41.52 -7.49
CA TYR A 1023 -21.36 40.99 -6.38
C TYR A 1023 -20.48 40.35 -5.30
N TYR A 1024 -20.88 40.39 -4.04
CA TYR A 1024 -20.17 39.66 -3.00
C TYR A 1024 -20.36 38.14 -3.17
N PRO A 1025 -19.30 37.33 -2.97
CA PRO A 1025 -19.40 35.87 -3.02
C PRO A 1025 -20.22 35.32 -1.84
N ILE A 1026 -20.68 34.07 -1.97
CA ILE A 1026 -21.43 33.36 -0.91
C ILE A 1026 -20.68 32.15 -0.33
N GLY A 1027 -19.60 31.72 -0.98
CA GLY A 1027 -18.83 30.56 -0.55
C GLY A 1027 -18.00 30.85 0.68
N LEU A 1028 -17.84 29.84 1.55
CA LEU A 1028 -16.95 29.87 2.70
C LEU A 1028 -15.84 28.86 2.48
N VAL A 1029 -14.59 29.29 2.67
CA VAL A 1029 -13.40 28.43 2.55
C VAL A 1029 -12.54 28.64 3.78
N SER A 1030 -12.18 27.55 4.47
CA SER A 1030 -11.09 27.52 5.44
C SER A 1030 -10.20 26.31 5.17
N PHE A 1031 -9.11 26.18 5.92
CA PHE A 1031 -8.14 25.10 5.69
C PHE A 1031 -7.97 24.18 6.91
N MET A 1032 -7.66 22.92 6.62
CA MET A 1032 -7.41 21.83 7.55
C MET A 1032 -5.97 21.35 7.35
N VAL A 1033 -5.12 21.56 8.36
CA VAL A 1033 -3.67 21.26 8.27
C VAL A 1033 -3.23 20.51 9.52
N PRO A 1034 -3.26 19.17 9.55
CA PRO A 1034 -2.88 18.38 10.72
C PRO A 1034 -1.37 18.40 10.93
N ASN A 1035 -0.88 19.52 11.45
CA ASN A 1035 0.51 19.77 11.81
C ASN A 1035 0.51 20.52 13.15
N ALA A 1036 1.49 20.22 14.01
CA ALA A 1036 1.55 20.77 15.36
C ALA A 1036 1.58 22.32 15.40
N ASP A 1037 2.18 22.96 14.39
CA ASP A 1037 2.33 24.42 14.33
C ASP A 1037 1.14 25.12 13.65
N TYR A 1038 0.33 24.40 12.87
CA TYR A 1038 -0.81 24.95 12.12
C TYR A 1038 -2.16 24.60 12.75
N ASP A 1039 -2.36 23.35 13.15
CA ASP A 1039 -3.57 22.86 13.82
C ASP A 1039 -3.26 21.71 14.78
N GLN A 1040 -2.80 22.06 15.97
CA GLN A 1040 -2.45 21.10 17.01
C GLN A 1040 -3.62 20.15 17.36
N LYS A 1041 -4.86 20.66 17.41
CA LYS A 1041 -6.02 19.84 17.78
C LYS A 1041 -6.28 18.77 16.71
N LEU A 1042 -6.26 19.15 15.43
CA LEU A 1042 -6.44 18.21 14.34
C LEU A 1042 -5.28 17.21 14.26
N PHE A 1043 -4.04 17.68 14.46
CA PHE A 1043 -2.85 16.83 14.53
C PHE A 1043 -2.96 15.76 15.63
N GLU A 1044 -3.38 16.13 16.84
CA GLU A 1044 -3.61 15.20 17.94
C GLU A 1044 -4.72 14.19 17.63
N ILE A 1045 -5.82 14.62 17.00
CA ILE A 1045 -6.88 13.71 16.54
C ILE A 1045 -6.32 12.70 15.53
N PHE A 1046 -5.62 13.16 14.50
CA PHE A 1046 -5.08 12.29 13.45
C PHE A 1046 -4.08 11.28 14.02
N ASN A 1047 -3.18 11.72 14.90
CA ASN A 1047 -2.24 10.83 15.58
C ASN A 1047 -2.94 9.81 16.48
N ASN A 1048 -3.95 10.22 17.26
CA ASN A 1048 -4.69 9.32 18.14
C ASN A 1048 -5.48 8.24 17.38
N PHE A 1049 -5.94 8.55 16.15
CA PHE A 1049 -6.67 7.60 15.30
C PHE A 1049 -5.77 6.88 14.28
N GLY A 1050 -4.47 7.17 14.25
CA GLY A 1050 -3.54 6.59 13.27
C GLY A 1050 -3.84 7.00 11.82
N ILE A 1051 -4.45 8.17 11.61
CA ILE A 1051 -4.78 8.69 10.29
C ILE A 1051 -3.58 9.46 9.74
N THR A 1052 -3.09 9.06 8.58
CA THR A 1052 -2.05 9.77 7.83
C THR A 1052 -2.69 10.63 6.75
N VAL A 1053 -2.16 11.85 6.56
CA VAL A 1053 -2.61 12.69 5.44
C VAL A 1053 -2.04 12.13 4.15
N GLU A 1054 -2.89 12.05 3.14
CA GLU A 1054 -2.51 11.58 1.82
C GLU A 1054 -1.97 12.75 1.01
N GLU A 1055 -0.82 12.53 0.37
CA GLU A 1055 -0.18 13.49 -0.50
C GLU A 1055 -1.15 13.94 -1.61
N GLY A 1056 -1.32 15.25 -1.76
CA GLY A 1056 -2.14 15.86 -2.82
C GLY A 1056 -3.65 15.83 -2.57
N GLN A 1057 -4.14 15.52 -1.37
CA GLN A 1057 -5.54 15.78 -0.97
C GLN A 1057 -5.70 17.24 -0.56
N SER A 1058 -6.61 17.98 -1.20
CA SER A 1058 -6.88 19.39 -0.89
C SER A 1058 -7.20 19.60 0.60
N SER A 1059 -6.51 20.56 1.21
CA SER A 1059 -6.68 21.00 2.59
C SER A 1059 -7.89 21.92 2.78
N VAL A 1060 -8.65 22.22 1.72
CA VAL A 1060 -9.91 22.98 1.84
C VAL A 1060 -10.89 22.21 2.72
N ASP A 1061 -11.40 22.87 3.75
CA ASP A 1061 -12.15 22.27 4.86
C ASP A 1061 -13.26 21.31 4.44
N TYR A 1062 -14.13 21.72 3.51
CA TYR A 1062 -15.23 20.89 3.02
C TYR A 1062 -14.72 19.59 2.37
N TYR A 1063 -13.73 19.70 1.47
CA TYR A 1063 -13.19 18.54 0.77
C TYR A 1063 -12.38 17.65 1.70
N PHE A 1064 -11.59 18.24 2.58
CA PHE A 1064 -10.78 17.53 3.57
C PHE A 1064 -11.65 16.74 4.55
N LEU A 1065 -12.66 17.38 5.16
CA LEU A 1065 -13.55 16.73 6.12
C LEU A 1065 -14.36 15.62 5.46
N ASN A 1066 -14.93 15.87 4.28
CA ASN A 1066 -15.72 14.85 3.61
C ASN A 1066 -14.85 13.71 3.05
N TYR A 1067 -13.59 13.94 2.70
CA TYR A 1067 -12.69 12.85 2.29
C TYR A 1067 -12.40 11.91 3.48
N TYR A 1068 -11.93 12.47 4.60
CA TYR A 1068 -11.53 11.67 5.77
C TYR A 1068 -12.71 11.15 6.60
N PHE A 1069 -13.86 11.82 6.57
CA PHE A 1069 -15.01 11.49 7.43
C PHE A 1069 -16.36 11.35 6.69
N GLY A 1070 -16.53 11.90 5.48
CA GLY A 1070 -17.82 12.03 4.77
C GLY A 1070 -18.01 11.19 3.49
N ARG A 1071 -17.02 10.36 3.11
CA ARG A 1071 -17.05 9.43 1.95
C ARG A 1071 -17.13 10.07 0.55
N ILE A 1072 -16.61 11.28 0.34
CA ILE A 1072 -16.44 11.81 -1.04
C ILE A 1072 -15.09 11.40 -1.63
N GLU A 1073 -14.97 11.46 -2.95
CA GLU A 1073 -13.70 11.23 -3.65
C GLU A 1073 -12.67 12.33 -3.37
N LYS A 1074 -11.39 11.95 -3.54
CA LYS A 1074 -10.24 12.83 -3.34
C LYS A 1074 -10.33 14.05 -4.26
N LYS A 1075 -10.16 15.26 -3.70
CA LYS A 1075 -10.01 16.50 -4.49
C LYS A 1075 -8.51 16.79 -4.61
N THR A 1076 -7.98 16.74 -5.83
CA THR A 1076 -6.57 16.98 -6.11
C THR A 1076 -6.15 18.39 -5.69
N GLY A 1077 -5.12 18.46 -4.86
CA GLY A 1077 -4.45 19.68 -4.44
C GLY A 1077 -2.94 19.57 -4.60
N TYR A 1078 -2.29 20.73 -4.67
CA TYR A 1078 -0.85 20.87 -4.89
C TYR A 1078 -0.20 21.53 -3.69
N ARG A 1079 1.07 21.21 -3.43
CA ARG A 1079 1.83 21.90 -2.38
C ARG A 1079 2.03 23.37 -2.75
N VAL A 1080 2.17 24.21 -1.74
CA VAL A 1080 2.33 25.66 -1.90
C VAL A 1080 3.74 26.04 -1.48
N TRP A 1081 4.49 26.66 -2.40
CA TRP A 1081 5.83 27.20 -2.12
C TRP A 1081 5.78 28.13 -0.92
N GLY A 1082 6.71 27.93 0.02
CA GLY A 1082 6.80 28.71 1.26
C GLY A 1082 5.79 28.37 2.34
N ILE A 1083 4.91 27.40 2.14
CA ILE A 1083 4.03 26.86 3.20
C ILE A 1083 4.25 25.36 3.39
N SER A 1084 4.20 24.58 2.30
CA SER A 1084 4.35 23.12 2.31
C SER A 1084 5.37 22.59 1.29
N TYR A 1085 6.07 23.49 0.59
CA TYR A 1085 7.14 23.13 -0.33
C TYR A 1085 8.26 24.16 -0.31
N GLY A 1086 9.49 23.69 -0.57
CA GLY A 1086 10.71 24.48 -0.48
C GLY A 1086 11.44 24.29 0.86
N THR A 1087 12.72 24.66 0.85
CA THR A 1087 13.61 24.56 2.03
C THR A 1087 14.45 25.83 2.13
N SER A 1088 14.68 26.31 3.35
CA SER A 1088 15.68 27.35 3.63
C SER A 1088 16.25 27.15 5.04
N ALA A 1089 17.40 27.76 5.33
CA ALA A 1089 18.01 27.67 6.65
C ALA A 1089 17.11 28.22 7.79
N LEU A 1090 16.18 29.14 7.49
CA LEU A 1090 15.30 29.76 8.50
C LEU A 1090 13.89 29.17 8.58
N THR A 1091 13.38 28.59 7.50
CA THR A 1091 12.05 27.95 7.47
C THR A 1091 12.11 26.45 7.66
N GLY A 1092 13.28 25.83 7.45
CA GLY A 1092 13.44 24.37 7.46
C GLY A 1092 12.85 23.72 6.21
N ASP A 1093 12.74 22.40 6.26
CA ASP A 1093 12.06 21.60 5.24
C ASP A 1093 10.55 21.68 5.43
N LEU A 1094 9.86 22.34 4.48
CA LEU A 1094 8.41 22.53 4.55
C LEU A 1094 7.61 21.32 4.08
N THR A 1095 8.24 20.28 3.53
CA THR A 1095 7.52 19.09 3.05
C THR A 1095 6.79 18.35 4.18
N ILE A 1096 7.21 18.55 5.43
CA ILE A 1096 6.56 18.05 6.64
C ILE A 1096 5.18 18.66 6.93
N VAL A 1097 4.85 19.80 6.30
CA VAL A 1097 3.55 20.47 6.45
C VAL A 1097 2.60 19.92 5.39
N PRO A 1098 1.55 19.17 5.76
CA PRO A 1098 0.64 18.55 4.82
C PRO A 1098 -0.45 19.54 4.39
N PHE A 1099 -0.04 20.62 3.72
CA PHE A 1099 -0.93 21.65 3.19
C PHE A 1099 -0.99 21.59 1.66
N PHE A 1100 -2.19 21.42 1.12
CA PHE A 1100 -2.42 21.31 -0.32
C PHE A 1100 -3.59 22.18 -0.75
N MET A 1101 -3.45 22.88 -1.86
CA MET A 1101 -4.51 23.70 -2.42
C MET A 1101 -4.89 23.21 -3.82
N ASP A 1102 -6.18 23.02 -4.07
CA ASP A 1102 -6.66 22.79 -5.43
C ASP A 1102 -6.54 24.07 -6.26
N ASN A 1103 -6.41 23.90 -7.59
CA ASN A 1103 -6.12 24.99 -8.50
C ASN A 1103 -7.19 26.11 -8.49
N GLN A 1104 -8.46 25.73 -8.31
CA GLN A 1104 -9.57 26.68 -8.32
C GLN A 1104 -9.54 27.56 -7.06
N THR A 1105 -9.37 26.94 -5.89
CA THR A 1105 -9.22 27.67 -4.62
C THR A 1105 -7.95 28.52 -4.58
N ALA A 1106 -6.84 28.03 -5.13
CA ALA A 1106 -5.60 28.80 -5.24
C ALA A 1106 -5.77 30.03 -6.14
N ALA A 1107 -6.42 29.90 -7.30
CA ALA A 1107 -6.70 31.03 -8.18
C ALA A 1107 -7.61 32.07 -7.50
N ALA A 1108 -8.56 31.64 -6.67
CA ALA A 1108 -9.43 32.54 -5.91
C ALA A 1108 -8.65 33.31 -4.81
N ILE A 1109 -7.80 32.63 -4.04
CA ILE A 1109 -7.13 33.21 -2.87
C ILE A 1109 -5.84 33.93 -3.25
N LEU A 1110 -4.98 33.30 -4.04
CA LEU A 1110 -3.67 33.83 -4.45
C LEU A 1110 -3.78 34.69 -5.73
N GLY A 1111 -4.85 34.50 -6.50
CA GLY A 1111 -4.99 35.02 -7.85
C GLY A 1111 -4.47 34.07 -8.92
N PRO A 1112 -4.87 34.23 -10.20
CA PRO A 1112 -4.40 33.36 -11.28
C PRO A 1112 -2.88 33.29 -11.39
N VAL A 1113 -2.21 34.46 -11.31
CA VAL A 1113 -0.75 34.57 -11.39
C VAL A 1113 -0.08 34.01 -10.14
N GLY A 1114 -0.59 34.34 -8.94
CA GLY A 1114 -0.04 33.80 -7.70
C GLY A 1114 -0.24 32.29 -7.56
N ALA A 1115 -1.32 31.74 -8.11
CA ALA A 1115 -1.57 30.31 -8.15
C ALA A 1115 -0.67 29.57 -9.16
N GLU A 1116 -0.33 30.22 -10.28
CA GLU A 1116 0.66 29.69 -11.22
C GLU A 1116 2.07 29.68 -10.61
N ASP A 1117 2.43 30.77 -9.94
CA ASP A 1117 3.75 30.93 -9.33
C ASP A 1117 3.94 30.05 -8.09
N LEU A 1118 2.95 29.99 -7.19
CA LEU A 1118 3.15 29.42 -5.86
C LEU A 1118 2.69 27.97 -5.72
N LEU A 1119 1.96 27.39 -6.69
CA LEU A 1119 1.60 25.97 -6.64
C LEU A 1119 2.70 25.11 -7.27
N LYS A 1120 3.17 24.11 -6.52
CA LYS A 1120 4.05 23.08 -7.06
C LYS A 1120 3.21 22.02 -7.78
N ARG A 1121 3.01 22.23 -9.08
CA ARG A 1121 2.28 21.31 -9.96
C ARG A 1121 3.11 20.11 -10.41
#